data_AF-A0A8J5M178-F1
#
_entry.id   AF-A0A8J5M178-F1
#
_cell.length_a   1.000
_cell.length_b   1.000
_cell.length_c   1.000
_cell.angle_alpha   90.00
_cell.angle_beta   90.00
_cell.angle_gamma   90.00
#
_symmetry.space_group_name_H-M   'P 1'
#
loop_
_entity.id
_entity.type
_entity.pdbx_description
1 polymer ?
#
loop_
_entity_poly.entity_id
_entity_poly.type
_entity_poly.pdbx_seq_one_letter_code
_entity_poly.pdbx_strand_id
1 'polypeptide(L)'
;MEDTVLGQAVPRIKPNILVMDAHSLAHEKLTEEMENRVHDGTMPPKVCFSFQRSGTCRFGDSCKFAHTAGADLQKSTIQLPASTREPSGSRSNVNNSIDSVPFSLETLQTQLADKLTSGALISSHSDALVSFWPGRDRLEVLWKGFLMPQDPDNIWRVNSQTQALNFINAGLHALTKDNLAPQFVRELGKNEGRGVLVIQELLDLTYSNDAGRRRDIVSFQRGLVPFVTMLTMRRMEMVSQHMDEANYVYAYLRTAHVQLFRLYLEHLELIVERHSIEDSVVTHASFLRETECRKYAPLCFTQVCLPFIRLLYLLGNKFKDFIYEDAYQETVNYLDALTTEWIENSRENESSLDSTLCFKVMREEIKRLHKMIRRGQHSIKTEATLRMEAERRMVRAWDASEPWDVIEVGIPGEAELVDGTVGPRHDNDHRDIRDIQLLPTTEECLSREAPLLPGNYPFHENAHWLPPGPERWVDTHFRLYREDLCGTIRSCLQDLEHRLAGSGGNLAAGRLRDADVDYNVYPIIETTMPLRHTDSRGERDRSRRFERHGLCIDVRFPQPSAAEMTGRTKSKKKNKNDTRSRKELWEKTGRLPFNGMVALVTYVDGALQVVFCQIVERDVERLVKDIVEVTLQPFEFQDFATLETWQHSASVRGNQQHMLLLEFNKVFLVAYEPVLRALQSLQPATLPFLEYLAPEAAPVPGATRMESPMYCLTNGFTFDLSSVIRTYPSDVVGGPQSLRLNPLQQTSRDACETALVRYSTLERDQAKALVEALSSRVACIQGLPGSGKSFIGSMLTQIIVEAQVSPVLVVCYTNHALDQFLCHLLDIGITSLVRIGGQCKEPRLEKYNLNNLPKTFQRYELKLLYGKLDEHADAIALTLRELNSQTRRPTWKALKWFLETNYPAVYDSFAERNAELYEDGWEIAGCDDILDYWSHGEDIGASQRRGPRLGGNGWMRDSNVWMWSLAKRRAALAEWVGALRTGRVEELIAAQKAYWETMKKIETVRQQADVEVLKRVQIIGMTTTGVAKNQKKIAAVAPPVVICEEAGEVLEAQLMACLSPSCQQLVLIGDHKQLRPHIADYNLSVESAIGKRFALDVSLFERLVAPASGLPFWMLTEQHRMRLQISQLIRMLFYPEVRDARETMEYPPLLGVDKDVLFVNHNHPEDGASAVLGASARSHSNEYEVAYIVAALRYLLQQGYHTSDIAILTPYVGQLM
;
A
#
# COMPACT_ATOMS: atom_id res chain seq x y z
N MET A 1 45.02 3.98 -63.14
CA MET A 1 43.61 3.63 -63.36
C MET A 1 42.78 4.51 -62.45
N GLU A 2 42.71 5.83 -62.68
CA GLU A 2 42.30 6.54 -63.92
C GLU A 2 40.83 6.29 -64.28
N ASP A 3 40.07 7.23 -64.85
CA ASP A 3 40.02 8.70 -64.70
C ASP A 3 38.96 9.23 -65.68
N THR A 4 38.04 10.10 -65.23
CA THR A 4 37.40 11.15 -66.08
C THR A 4 36.52 10.67 -67.28
N VAL A 5 35.70 11.46 -68.02
CA VAL A 5 35.19 12.85 -67.89
C VAL A 5 33.90 13.09 -68.74
N LEU A 6 33.04 14.03 -68.31
CA LEU A 6 31.92 14.73 -69.04
C LEU A 6 30.78 13.89 -69.69
N GLY A 7 29.51 14.36 -69.79
CA GLY A 7 28.84 15.51 -69.15
C GLY A 7 27.87 16.29 -70.05
N GLN A 8 26.69 16.72 -69.56
CA GLN A 8 25.90 17.86 -70.09
C GLN A 8 24.79 18.35 -69.11
N ALA A 9 24.12 19.47 -69.43
CA ALA A 9 23.57 20.45 -68.47
C ALA A 9 22.09 20.32 -68.01
N VAL A 10 21.86 20.48 -66.69
CA VAL A 10 21.15 21.60 -66.00
C VAL A 10 20.07 22.35 -66.83
N PRO A 11 18.80 22.54 -66.37
CA PRO A 11 18.40 23.12 -65.06
C PRO A 11 17.30 22.31 -64.32
N ARG A 12 16.87 22.54 -63.05
CA ARG A 12 17.17 23.39 -61.86
C ARG A 12 16.52 22.63 -60.66
N ILE A 13 16.69 22.91 -59.37
CA ILE A 13 17.36 23.97 -58.58
C ILE A 13 18.06 23.31 -57.36
N LYS A 14 18.51 24.04 -56.32
CA LYS A 14 19.16 23.46 -55.11
C LYS A 14 18.28 23.49 -53.84
N PRO A 15 18.46 22.54 -52.91
CA PRO A 15 18.18 22.70 -51.48
C PRO A 15 19.44 23.10 -50.65
N ASN A 16 19.23 23.31 -49.34
CA ASN A 16 20.19 23.45 -48.23
C ASN A 16 20.87 24.83 -47.97
N ILE A 17 21.20 25.00 -46.66
CA ILE A 17 22.17 25.91 -46.01
C ILE A 17 21.64 27.22 -45.34
N LEU A 18 21.47 27.11 -44.01
CA LEU A 18 21.80 28.04 -42.90
C LEU A 18 21.17 29.45 -42.76
N VAL A 19 20.51 29.62 -41.59
CA VAL A 19 20.77 30.65 -40.52
C VAL A 19 20.09 32.04 -40.56
N MET A 20 19.64 32.41 -39.34
CA MET A 20 19.26 33.72 -38.75
C MET A 20 17.87 34.36 -39.01
N ASP A 21 17.27 34.71 -37.86
CA ASP A 21 16.40 35.83 -37.49
C ASP A 21 15.27 36.33 -38.40
N ALA A 22 14.05 36.24 -37.85
CA ALA A 22 12.99 37.23 -38.06
C ALA A 22 12.13 37.38 -36.79
N HIS A 23 12.45 38.35 -35.93
CA HIS A 23 11.47 38.91 -35.01
C HIS A 23 10.50 39.82 -35.80
N SER A 24 9.23 39.87 -35.39
CA SER A 24 8.18 40.80 -35.88
C SER A 24 7.89 40.85 -37.39
N LEU A 25 6.80 40.17 -37.81
CA LEU A 25 5.76 40.59 -38.78
C LEU A 25 4.73 39.44 -38.82
N ALA A 26 3.81 39.36 -37.86
CA ALA A 26 2.53 40.09 -37.84
C ALA A 26 1.52 39.56 -38.89
N HIS A 27 0.47 38.90 -38.40
CA HIS A 27 -0.85 38.71 -39.01
C HIS A 27 -0.93 38.35 -40.51
N GLU A 28 -1.18 37.07 -40.81
CA GLU A 28 -2.52 36.67 -41.31
C GLU A 28 -2.75 35.14 -41.27
N LYS A 29 -4.04 34.76 -41.23
CA LYS A 29 -4.61 33.49 -41.70
C LYS A 29 -4.07 32.15 -41.14
N LEU A 30 -4.37 31.93 -39.87
CA LEU A 30 -5.14 30.73 -39.47
C LEU A 30 -6.58 31.13 -39.06
N THR A 31 -7.16 32.00 -39.87
CA THR A 31 -8.57 32.43 -39.85
C THR A 31 -9.24 31.90 -41.11
N GLU A 32 -9.30 30.57 -41.26
CA GLU A 32 -9.96 29.93 -42.41
C GLU A 32 -10.65 28.61 -42.06
N GLU A 33 -10.96 28.38 -40.77
CA GLU A 33 -11.92 27.35 -40.31
C GLU A 33 -12.84 27.86 -39.17
N MET A 34 -13.02 29.19 -39.09
CA MET A 34 -13.95 29.88 -38.19
C MET A 34 -14.88 30.87 -38.92
N GLU A 35 -15.17 30.64 -40.20
CA GLU A 35 -16.10 31.47 -40.97
C GLU A 35 -16.98 30.64 -41.92
N ASN A 36 -18.28 30.97 -41.99
CA ASN A 36 -19.42 30.24 -42.58
C ASN A 36 -20.07 29.18 -41.66
N ARG A 37 -21.30 29.36 -41.14
CA ARG A 37 -22.27 30.49 -41.20
C ARG A 37 -22.94 30.61 -39.82
N VAL A 38 -22.97 31.77 -39.16
CA VAL A 38 -23.76 32.98 -39.48
C VAL A 38 -25.27 32.72 -39.51
N HIS A 39 -25.92 32.95 -38.36
CA HIS A 39 -27.32 33.34 -38.11
C HIS A 39 -27.37 33.70 -36.59
N ASP A 40 -26.80 34.84 -36.17
CA ASP A 40 -27.40 36.19 -36.13
C ASP A 40 -28.00 36.50 -34.72
N GLY A 41 -27.95 37.77 -34.29
CA GLY A 41 -28.35 38.22 -32.94
C GLY A 41 -27.24 38.95 -32.16
N THR A 42 -27.15 40.27 -32.32
CA THR A 42 -26.11 41.13 -31.71
C THR A 42 -26.26 41.34 -30.20
N MET A 43 -25.14 41.34 -29.45
CA MET A 43 -25.04 41.93 -28.11
C MET A 43 -24.33 43.30 -28.16
N PRO A 44 -24.81 44.34 -27.43
CA PRO A 44 -24.18 45.65 -27.43
C PRO A 44 -22.89 45.70 -26.59
N PRO A 45 -21.96 46.63 -26.89
CA PRO A 45 -20.72 46.77 -26.14
C PRO A 45 -20.97 47.29 -24.71
N LYS A 46 -20.26 46.73 -23.73
CA LYS A 46 -20.37 47.13 -22.31
C LYS A 46 -19.71 48.48 -22.07
N VAL A 47 -20.38 49.35 -21.31
CA VAL A 47 -19.95 50.73 -21.03
C VAL A 47 -18.76 50.76 -20.06
N CYS A 48 -17.84 51.71 -20.25
CA CYS A 48 -16.68 51.92 -19.37
C CYS A 48 -17.09 52.62 -18.06
N PHE A 49 -17.21 51.85 -16.97
CA PHE A 49 -17.54 52.37 -15.65
C PHE A 49 -16.55 53.41 -15.10
N SER A 50 -15.29 53.44 -15.55
CA SER A 50 -14.35 54.51 -15.17
C SER A 50 -14.74 55.82 -15.85
N PHE A 51 -14.89 55.81 -17.17
CA PHE A 51 -15.28 56.98 -17.95
C PHE A 51 -16.64 57.53 -17.52
N GLN A 52 -17.62 56.64 -17.30
CA GLN A 52 -18.96 56.97 -16.81
C GLN A 52 -18.97 57.64 -15.42
N ARG A 53 -17.92 57.43 -14.59
CA ARG A 53 -17.87 57.87 -13.20
C ARG A 53 -16.91 59.04 -12.94
N SER A 54 -15.98 59.33 -13.86
CA SER A 54 -14.99 60.41 -13.72
C SER A 54 -14.72 61.23 -14.99
N GLY A 55 -15.48 61.02 -16.07
CA GLY A 55 -15.31 61.72 -17.36
C GLY A 55 -13.99 61.44 -18.09
N THR A 56 -13.14 60.57 -17.53
CA THR A 56 -11.78 60.28 -17.96
C THR A 56 -11.49 58.79 -17.77
N CYS A 57 -10.63 58.24 -18.62
CA CYS A 57 -10.20 56.84 -18.53
C CYS A 57 -8.68 56.75 -18.64
N ARG A 58 -8.05 56.00 -17.73
CA ARG A 58 -6.61 55.67 -17.74
C ARG A 58 -6.11 55.08 -19.07
N PHE A 59 -7.01 54.51 -19.87
CA PHE A 59 -6.70 53.79 -21.11
C PHE A 59 -7.13 54.52 -22.39
N GLY A 60 -7.62 55.76 -22.29
CA GLY A 60 -7.97 56.61 -23.44
C GLY A 60 -8.89 55.93 -24.45
N ASP A 61 -8.64 56.16 -25.74
CA ASP A 61 -9.37 55.56 -26.86
C ASP A 61 -9.07 54.07 -27.04
N SER A 62 -7.99 53.56 -26.44
CA SER A 62 -7.63 52.14 -26.40
C SER A 62 -8.37 51.32 -25.31
N CYS A 63 -9.46 51.86 -24.75
CA CYS A 63 -10.29 51.16 -23.78
C CYS A 63 -11.22 50.12 -24.45
N LYS A 64 -11.21 48.86 -24.01
CA LYS A 64 -12.08 47.79 -24.56
C LYS A 64 -13.58 47.89 -24.19
N PHE A 65 -14.00 49.00 -23.58
CA PHE A 65 -15.36 49.24 -23.08
C PHE A 65 -15.86 50.58 -23.64
N ALA A 66 -17.12 50.62 -24.08
CA ALA A 66 -17.66 51.77 -24.81
C ALA A 66 -17.70 53.04 -23.93
N HIS A 67 -17.24 54.16 -24.50
CA HIS A 67 -17.33 55.50 -23.89
C HIS A 67 -18.64 56.22 -24.29
N THR A 68 -19.73 55.45 -24.46
CA THR A 68 -21.03 55.93 -24.92
C THR A 68 -21.89 56.48 -23.78
N ALA A 69 -22.40 57.70 -23.92
CA ALA A 69 -23.54 58.18 -23.14
C ALA A 69 -24.76 57.27 -23.42
N GLY A 70 -25.49 56.87 -22.37
CA GLY A 70 -26.44 55.76 -22.45
C GLY A 70 -27.92 56.14 -22.54
N ALA A 71 -28.72 55.20 -23.04
CA ALA A 71 -30.18 55.13 -22.93
C ALA A 71 -30.64 53.67 -23.08
N ASP A 72 -31.86 53.38 -22.61
CA ASP A 72 -32.80 52.29 -23.02
C ASP A 72 -32.35 50.80 -22.89
N LEU A 73 -32.96 49.96 -22.03
CA LEU A 73 -34.31 49.32 -22.09
C LEU A 73 -34.41 48.18 -23.16
N GLN A 74 -35.19 47.10 -23.03
CA GLN A 74 -35.72 46.24 -21.93
C GLN A 74 -36.54 45.08 -22.57
N LYS A 75 -36.94 44.03 -21.80
CA LYS A 75 -37.90 42.92 -22.16
C LYS A 75 -37.33 41.88 -23.15
N SER A 76 -37.22 40.57 -22.85
CA SER A 76 -38.18 39.50 -22.43
C SER A 76 -38.98 38.91 -23.62
N THR A 77 -39.36 37.62 -23.69
CA THR A 77 -39.96 36.76 -22.63
C THR A 77 -39.98 35.25 -23.00
N ILE A 78 -39.56 34.35 -22.08
CA ILE A 78 -39.94 32.90 -21.94
C ILE A 78 -39.73 32.58 -20.42
N GLN A 79 -40.71 32.37 -19.52
CA GLN A 79 -41.74 31.29 -19.33
C GLN A 79 -41.13 29.89 -19.09
N LEU A 80 -41.48 29.04 -18.10
CA LEU A 80 -42.43 28.95 -16.94
C LEU A 80 -41.81 27.88 -15.96
N PRO A 81 -42.40 27.44 -14.82
CA PRO A 81 -43.60 27.85 -14.06
C PRO A 81 -43.23 28.51 -12.70
N ALA A 82 -44.04 29.34 -12.02
CA ALA A 82 -45.34 29.10 -11.35
C ALA A 82 -45.32 27.94 -10.32
N SER A 83 -45.60 28.03 -9.01
CA SER A 83 -46.16 29.02 -8.04
C SER A 83 -47.53 28.61 -7.46
N THR A 84 -47.60 28.43 -6.15
CA THR A 84 -48.81 28.53 -5.31
C THR A 84 -48.45 29.08 -3.93
N ARG A 85 -49.13 30.08 -3.35
CA ARG A 85 -50.21 30.92 -3.90
C ARG A 85 -50.39 32.19 -3.04
N GLU A 86 -50.74 33.30 -3.71
CA GLU A 86 -51.58 34.43 -3.21
C GLU A 86 -51.07 35.32 -2.03
N PRO A 87 -51.62 36.55 -1.87
CA PRO A 87 -51.81 37.54 -2.95
C PRO A 87 -51.37 38.98 -2.61
N SER A 88 -51.46 39.84 -3.64
CA SER A 88 -51.13 41.27 -3.65
C SER A 88 -51.98 42.18 -2.75
N GLY A 89 -51.40 43.28 -2.27
CA GLY A 89 -52.11 44.47 -1.76
C GLY A 89 -51.35 45.76 -2.05
N SER A 90 -51.94 46.68 -2.82
CA SER A 90 -51.28 47.93 -3.27
C SER A 90 -51.68 49.16 -2.45
N ARG A 91 -50.75 50.11 -2.21
CA ARG A 91 -50.99 51.56 -2.40
C ARG A 91 -49.78 52.46 -2.14
N SER A 92 -49.80 53.62 -2.82
CA SER A 92 -49.21 54.94 -2.49
C SER A 92 -47.75 55.06 -2.05
N ASN A 93 -47.00 55.93 -2.75
CA ASN A 93 -45.93 56.72 -2.14
C ASN A 93 -46.47 57.47 -0.91
N VAL A 94 -45.81 57.31 0.23
CA VAL A 94 -45.89 58.23 1.36
C VAL A 94 -44.45 58.48 1.82
N ASN A 95 -43.96 59.70 1.68
CA ASN A 95 -42.82 60.16 2.46
C ASN A 95 -43.26 60.16 3.91
N ASN A 96 -42.61 59.39 4.79
CA ASN A 96 -42.61 59.64 6.22
C ASN A 96 -41.39 59.02 6.89
N SER A 97 -41.18 59.43 8.13
CA SER A 97 -40.10 59.03 9.01
C SER A 97 -39.96 57.50 9.17
N ILE A 98 -38.71 57.04 9.27
CA ILE A 98 -38.43 55.94 10.21
C ILE A 98 -38.55 56.59 11.58
N ASP A 99 -39.73 56.46 12.18
CA ASP A 99 -39.95 56.88 13.56
C ASP A 99 -38.97 56.12 14.47
N SER A 100 -38.30 56.86 15.35
CA SER A 100 -37.43 56.26 16.35
C SER A 100 -38.30 55.51 17.36
N VAL A 101 -38.42 54.19 17.20
CA VAL A 101 -39.06 53.32 18.20
C VAL A 101 -38.40 53.61 19.56
N PRO A 102 -39.14 54.16 20.55
CA PRO A 102 -38.55 54.47 21.84
C PRO A 102 -38.08 53.18 22.50
N PHE A 103 -36.89 53.21 23.11
CA PHE A 103 -36.27 52.02 23.69
C PHE A 103 -37.19 51.38 24.75
N SER A 104 -37.62 50.16 24.48
CA SER A 104 -38.32 49.29 25.43
C SER A 104 -37.39 48.14 25.81
N LEU A 105 -36.99 48.10 27.09
CA LEU A 105 -36.20 47.00 27.63
C LEU A 105 -36.99 45.69 27.55
N GLU A 106 -38.26 45.73 27.98
CA GLU A 106 -39.19 44.60 27.99
C GLU A 106 -39.28 43.94 26.61
N THR A 107 -39.44 44.72 25.54
CA THR A 107 -39.53 44.18 24.16
C THR A 107 -38.24 43.47 23.73
N LEU A 108 -37.07 44.00 24.09
CA LEU A 108 -35.77 43.37 23.81
C LEU A 108 -35.58 42.09 24.66
N GLN A 109 -36.03 42.11 25.91
CA GLN A 109 -36.02 40.95 26.81
C GLN A 109 -36.97 39.85 26.30
N THR A 110 -38.16 40.17 25.79
CA THR A 110 -39.08 39.18 25.19
C THR A 110 -38.46 38.53 23.94
N GLN A 111 -37.90 39.33 23.03
CA GLN A 111 -37.20 38.81 21.84
C GLN A 111 -35.99 37.93 22.18
N LEU A 112 -35.32 38.20 23.31
CA LEU A 112 -34.25 37.36 23.83
C LEU A 112 -34.81 36.08 24.47
N ALA A 113 -35.88 36.16 25.26
CA ALA A 113 -36.54 35.00 25.85
C ALA A 113 -37.03 34.00 24.78
N ASP A 114 -37.62 34.48 23.68
CA ASP A 114 -38.00 33.63 22.53
C ASP A 114 -36.79 32.92 21.91
N LYS A 115 -35.66 33.62 21.73
CA LYS A 115 -34.41 33.01 21.25
C LYS A 115 -33.86 31.96 22.21
N LEU A 116 -33.80 32.28 23.51
CA LEU A 116 -33.25 31.42 24.57
C LEU A 116 -34.11 30.19 24.84
N THR A 117 -35.44 30.28 24.67
CA THR A 117 -36.37 29.14 24.78
C THR A 117 -36.44 28.30 23.50
N SER A 118 -36.05 28.86 22.34
CA SER A 118 -35.97 28.11 21.08
C SER A 118 -34.87 27.05 21.08
N GLY A 119 -35.04 26.01 20.25
CA GLY A 119 -34.02 24.98 20.03
C GLY A 119 -32.69 25.49 19.44
N ALA A 120 -32.60 26.77 19.03
CA ALA A 120 -31.34 27.37 18.56
C ALA A 120 -30.27 27.43 19.66
N LEU A 121 -30.66 27.53 20.95
CA LEU A 121 -29.71 27.54 22.07
C LEU A 121 -28.89 26.24 22.16
N ILE A 122 -29.44 25.12 21.68
CA ILE A 122 -28.83 23.77 21.70
C ILE A 122 -27.74 23.62 20.62
N SER A 123 -27.62 24.57 19.69
CA SER A 123 -26.50 24.60 18.75
C SER A 123 -25.16 24.89 19.47
N SER A 124 -24.05 24.47 18.88
CA SER A 124 -22.71 24.62 19.46
C SER A 124 -22.16 26.06 19.41
N HIS A 125 -22.88 27.02 18.82
CA HIS A 125 -22.35 28.34 18.49
C HIS A 125 -23.17 29.48 19.13
N SER A 126 -22.55 30.66 19.28
CA SER A 126 -23.07 31.78 20.07
C SER A 126 -23.99 32.75 19.32
N ASP A 127 -24.33 32.51 18.05
CA ASP A 127 -25.14 33.43 17.22
C ASP A 127 -26.53 33.69 17.82
N ALA A 128 -27.13 32.70 18.47
CA ALA A 128 -28.43 32.82 19.15
C ALA A 128 -28.38 33.75 20.38
N LEU A 129 -27.20 33.99 20.95
CA LEU A 129 -27.01 34.88 22.11
C LEU A 129 -26.94 36.36 21.69
N VAL A 130 -26.66 36.66 20.42
CA VAL A 130 -26.49 38.04 19.95
C VAL A 130 -27.85 38.67 19.59
N SER A 131 -28.20 39.74 20.30
CA SER A 131 -29.37 40.59 20.02
C SER A 131 -28.94 42.06 20.00
N PHE A 132 -28.84 42.65 18.81
CA PHE A 132 -28.56 44.07 18.64
C PHE A 132 -29.84 44.91 18.82
N TRP A 133 -29.74 46.05 19.52
CA TRP A 133 -30.80 47.06 19.49
C TRP A 133 -30.81 47.80 18.13
N PRO A 134 -31.99 48.07 17.52
CA PRO A 134 -32.08 48.83 16.27
C PRO A 134 -31.55 50.27 16.38
N GLY A 135 -30.72 50.67 15.43
CA GLY A 135 -30.11 51.99 15.33
C GLY A 135 -29.53 52.20 13.92
N ARG A 136 -29.07 53.43 13.62
CA ARG A 136 -28.53 53.80 12.31
C ARG A 136 -27.29 52.96 11.99
N ASP A 137 -27.20 52.43 10.78
CA ASP A 137 -26.07 51.60 10.32
C ASP A 137 -24.81 52.45 10.05
N ARG A 138 -24.12 52.84 11.12
CA ARG A 138 -22.74 53.38 11.08
C ARG A 138 -21.65 52.32 11.33
N LEU A 139 -22.03 51.07 11.63
CA LEU A 139 -21.07 50.01 12.02
C LEU A 139 -20.33 49.34 10.87
N GLU A 140 -20.90 49.28 9.65
CA GLU A 140 -20.49 48.33 8.59
C GLU A 140 -19.03 48.48 8.09
N VAL A 141 -18.37 49.60 8.44
CA VAL A 141 -17.01 49.96 7.98
C VAL A 141 -16.03 50.17 9.14
N LEU A 142 -16.48 50.32 10.40
CA LEU A 142 -15.62 50.77 11.51
C LEU A 142 -14.45 49.80 11.80
N TRP A 143 -14.68 48.49 11.71
CA TRP A 143 -13.63 47.48 11.90
C TRP A 143 -12.47 47.62 10.90
N LYS A 144 -12.72 48.20 9.71
CA LYS A 144 -11.69 48.44 8.70
C LYS A 144 -10.72 49.54 9.11
N GLY A 145 -11.12 50.51 9.94
CA GLY A 145 -10.18 51.51 10.46
C GLY A 145 -9.11 50.91 11.37
N PHE A 146 -9.46 49.86 12.13
CA PHE A 146 -8.53 49.14 13.01
C PHE A 146 -7.65 48.14 12.25
N LEU A 147 -8.23 47.34 11.36
CA LEU A 147 -7.54 46.24 10.67
C LEU A 147 -6.88 46.64 9.34
N MET A 148 -7.40 47.68 8.67
CA MET A 148 -7.00 48.13 7.33
C MET A 148 -6.84 49.66 7.27
N PRO A 149 -5.92 50.27 8.06
CA PRO A 149 -5.70 51.72 8.05
C PRO A 149 -5.37 52.21 6.64
N GLN A 150 -6.03 53.29 6.20
CA GLN A 150 -5.79 53.93 4.89
C GLN A 150 -4.51 54.77 4.88
N ASP A 151 -3.98 55.09 6.05
CA ASP A 151 -2.89 56.02 6.32
C ASP A 151 -1.99 55.41 7.42
N PRO A 152 -0.70 55.12 7.14
CA PRO A 152 0.23 54.55 8.11
C PRO A 152 0.48 55.43 9.34
N ASP A 153 0.31 56.75 9.23
CA ASP A 153 0.58 57.68 10.33
C ASP A 153 -0.65 57.88 11.25
N ASN A 154 -1.83 57.39 10.85
CA ASN A 154 -3.11 57.57 11.55
C ASN A 154 -3.78 56.24 11.93
N ILE A 155 -3.02 55.35 12.59
CA ILE A 155 -3.45 54.01 12.98
C ILE A 155 -4.46 54.07 14.14
N TRP A 156 -5.66 53.53 13.93
CA TRP A 156 -6.66 53.37 14.99
C TRP A 156 -6.24 52.23 15.94
N ARG A 157 -5.73 52.59 17.12
CA ARG A 157 -5.48 51.65 18.22
C ARG A 157 -6.74 51.43 19.06
N VAL A 158 -6.77 50.33 19.81
CA VAL A 158 -7.82 50.01 20.79
C VAL A 158 -7.30 50.33 22.19
N ASN A 159 -7.20 51.63 22.54
CA ASN A 159 -6.62 52.10 23.81
C ASN A 159 -7.63 52.78 24.76
N SER A 160 -8.93 52.57 24.52
CA SER A 160 -10.01 53.12 25.34
C SER A 160 -11.28 52.28 25.24
N GLN A 161 -12.14 52.36 26.26
CA GLN A 161 -13.44 51.68 26.27
C GLN A 161 -14.29 52.04 25.03
N THR A 162 -14.21 53.28 24.53
CA THR A 162 -14.98 53.68 23.34
C THR A 162 -14.50 52.98 22.07
N GLN A 163 -13.17 52.83 21.87
CA GLN A 163 -12.63 52.10 20.72
C GLN A 163 -12.88 50.60 20.81
N ALA A 164 -12.70 50.01 22.01
CA ALA A 164 -12.95 48.58 22.22
C ALA A 164 -14.40 48.22 21.89
N LEU A 165 -15.36 48.99 22.44
CA LEU A 165 -16.78 48.83 22.12
C LEU A 165 -17.06 49.01 20.62
N ASN A 166 -16.47 50.00 19.96
CA ASN A 166 -16.67 50.25 18.53
C ASN A 166 -16.14 49.11 17.65
N PHE A 167 -14.93 48.58 17.94
CA PHE A 167 -14.35 47.46 17.20
C PHE A 167 -15.18 46.18 17.39
N ILE A 168 -15.49 45.81 18.63
CA ILE A 168 -16.18 44.55 18.94
C ILE A 168 -17.61 44.55 18.40
N ASN A 169 -18.36 45.67 18.53
CA ASN A 169 -19.72 45.76 17.96
C ASN A 169 -19.70 45.74 16.42
N ALA A 170 -18.69 46.32 15.78
CA ALA A 170 -18.53 46.27 14.33
C ALA A 170 -18.13 44.86 13.82
N GLY A 171 -17.28 44.14 14.56
CA GLY A 171 -16.92 42.74 14.28
C GLY A 171 -18.11 41.79 14.43
N LEU A 172 -18.86 41.88 15.53
CA LEU A 172 -20.10 41.14 15.74
C LEU A 172 -21.13 41.42 14.63
N HIS A 173 -21.30 42.68 14.20
CA HIS A 173 -22.20 43.02 13.08
C HIS A 173 -21.69 42.40 11.76
N ALA A 174 -20.40 42.49 11.45
CA ALA A 174 -19.80 41.87 10.28
C ALA A 174 -20.00 40.34 10.24
N LEU A 175 -19.92 39.65 11.38
CA LEU A 175 -20.20 38.22 11.49
C LEU A 175 -21.69 37.85 11.33
N THR A 176 -22.64 38.79 11.39
CA THR A 176 -24.02 38.51 10.98
C THR A 176 -24.22 38.51 9.46
N LYS A 177 -23.35 39.19 8.71
CA LYS A 177 -23.51 39.51 7.27
C LYS A 177 -22.69 38.58 6.37
N ASP A 178 -23.34 37.82 5.49
CA ASP A 178 -22.71 36.86 4.56
C ASP A 178 -21.56 37.45 3.72
N ASN A 179 -21.70 38.70 3.29
CA ASN A 179 -20.75 39.40 2.44
C ASN A 179 -19.59 40.08 3.20
N LEU A 180 -19.67 40.22 4.52
CA LEU A 180 -18.63 40.88 5.33
C LEU A 180 -17.81 39.90 6.17
N ALA A 181 -18.41 38.82 6.69
CA ALA A 181 -17.71 37.87 7.55
C ALA A 181 -16.42 37.30 6.93
N PRO A 182 -16.36 36.84 5.66
CA PRO A 182 -15.13 36.31 5.05
C PRO A 182 -14.09 37.40 4.68
N GLN A 183 -14.42 38.68 4.83
CA GLN A 183 -13.45 39.78 4.76
C GLN A 183 -12.92 40.14 6.15
N PHE A 184 -13.82 40.24 7.14
CA PHE A 184 -13.47 40.57 8.53
C PHE A 184 -12.52 39.52 9.14
N VAL A 185 -12.90 38.23 9.09
CA VAL A 185 -12.11 37.15 9.70
C VAL A 185 -10.72 37.03 9.07
N ARG A 186 -10.61 37.28 7.76
CA ARG A 186 -9.34 37.27 7.02
C ARG A 186 -8.37 38.31 7.52
N GLU A 187 -8.77 39.58 7.56
CA GLU A 187 -7.90 40.68 8.02
C GLU A 187 -7.65 40.61 9.55
N LEU A 188 -8.51 39.93 10.31
CA LEU A 188 -8.31 39.61 11.73
C LEU A 188 -7.25 38.52 11.96
N GLY A 189 -7.05 37.62 10.99
CA GLY A 189 -6.15 36.47 11.09
C GLY A 189 -4.92 36.51 10.18
N LYS A 190 -4.68 37.63 9.51
CA LYS A 190 -3.61 37.81 8.51
C LYS A 190 -2.25 37.96 9.19
N ASN A 191 -1.27 37.15 8.80
CA ASN A 191 0.08 37.13 9.40
C ASN A 191 0.79 38.50 9.39
N GLU A 192 0.61 39.29 8.34
CA GLU A 192 1.16 40.66 8.21
C GLU A 192 0.12 41.76 8.54
N GLY A 193 -1.02 41.38 9.13
CA GLY A 193 -2.12 42.28 9.45
C GLY A 193 -2.10 42.77 10.91
N ARG A 194 -2.87 43.82 11.20
CA ARG A 194 -3.05 44.30 12.59
C ARG A 194 -3.97 43.42 13.44
N GLY A 195 -4.53 42.34 12.91
CA GLY A 195 -5.51 41.50 13.60
C GLY A 195 -5.08 40.98 14.96
N VAL A 196 -3.96 40.25 15.03
CA VAL A 196 -3.40 39.76 16.31
C VAL A 196 -2.99 40.90 17.24
N LEU A 197 -2.41 41.98 16.70
CA LEU A 197 -2.06 43.17 17.50
C LEU A 197 -3.30 43.83 18.13
N VAL A 198 -4.43 43.86 17.43
CA VAL A 198 -5.71 44.38 17.94
C VAL A 198 -6.32 43.44 18.99
N ILE A 199 -6.05 42.14 18.95
CA ILE A 199 -6.43 41.23 20.03
C ILE A 199 -5.53 41.43 21.27
N GLN A 200 -4.21 41.60 21.10
CA GLN A 200 -3.32 41.96 22.21
C GLN A 200 -3.73 43.31 22.83
N GLU A 201 -3.97 44.34 22.00
CA GLU A 201 -4.50 45.65 22.45
C GLU A 201 -5.83 45.52 23.22
N LEU A 202 -6.66 44.50 22.93
CA LEU A 202 -7.87 44.21 23.71
C LEU A 202 -7.59 43.49 25.03
N LEU A 203 -6.66 42.54 25.08
CA LEU A 203 -6.33 41.77 26.29
C LEU A 203 -5.51 42.58 27.31
N ASP A 204 -4.79 43.62 26.86
CA ASP A 204 -3.96 44.49 27.70
C ASP A 204 -4.74 45.67 28.34
N LEU A 205 -6.04 45.81 28.03
CA LEU A 205 -6.91 46.82 28.65
C LEU A 205 -7.31 46.43 30.07
N THR A 206 -7.55 47.43 30.91
CA THR A 206 -8.12 47.20 32.25
C THR A 206 -9.63 47.04 32.17
N TYR A 207 -10.15 45.99 32.80
CA TYR A 207 -11.57 45.66 32.81
C TYR A 207 -12.19 45.84 34.21
N SER A 208 -13.52 46.00 34.25
CA SER A 208 -14.29 46.10 35.49
C SER A 208 -15.76 45.76 35.24
N ASN A 209 -16.43 45.16 36.23
CA ASN A 209 -17.87 44.94 36.22
C ASN A 209 -18.69 46.23 36.41
N ASP A 210 -18.04 47.30 36.87
CA ASP A 210 -18.65 48.60 37.20
C ASP A 210 -17.88 49.74 36.51
N ALA A 211 -17.51 49.52 35.24
CA ALA A 211 -16.73 50.48 34.47
C ALA A 211 -17.48 51.81 34.23
N GLY A 212 -18.81 51.76 34.11
CA GLY A 212 -19.64 52.92 33.83
C GLY A 212 -19.27 53.61 32.52
N ARG A 213 -19.12 54.94 32.53
CA ARG A 213 -18.64 55.73 31.38
C ARG A 213 -17.14 56.10 31.43
N ARG A 214 -16.31 55.36 32.19
CA ARG A 214 -14.84 55.57 32.22
C ARG A 214 -14.23 55.37 30.82
N ARG A 215 -13.13 56.06 30.52
CA ARG A 215 -12.49 56.03 29.18
C ARG A 215 -11.34 55.02 29.11
N ASP A 216 -10.62 54.97 30.22
CA ASP A 216 -9.46 54.19 30.62
C ASP A 216 -9.79 52.74 30.99
N ILE A 217 -10.97 52.49 31.57
CA ILE A 217 -11.41 51.17 32.05
C ILE A 217 -12.62 50.70 31.24
N VAL A 218 -12.62 49.44 30.83
CA VAL A 218 -13.62 48.80 29.97
C VAL A 218 -14.61 47.95 30.77
N SER A 219 -15.90 48.01 30.47
CA SER A 219 -16.88 47.07 31.06
C SER A 219 -16.57 45.64 30.61
N PHE A 220 -16.42 44.73 31.56
CA PHE A 220 -16.28 43.29 31.29
C PHE A 220 -17.46 42.76 30.46
N GLN A 221 -18.69 43.09 30.90
CA GLN A 221 -19.94 42.65 30.29
C GLN A 221 -20.12 43.20 28.87
N ARG A 222 -19.57 44.37 28.54
CA ARG A 222 -19.82 45.06 27.25
C ARG A 222 -18.62 45.01 26.29
N GLY A 223 -17.42 44.74 26.81
CA GLY A 223 -16.20 44.50 26.06
C GLY A 223 -15.88 43.00 25.95
N LEU A 224 -15.30 42.42 27.00
CA LEU A 224 -14.68 41.09 26.94
C LEU A 224 -15.68 39.97 26.65
N VAL A 225 -16.87 40.02 27.25
CA VAL A 225 -17.95 39.04 27.02
C VAL A 225 -18.41 39.08 25.53
N PRO A 226 -18.76 40.24 24.94
CA PRO A 226 -18.96 40.40 23.49
C PRO A 226 -17.79 39.96 22.61
N PHE A 227 -16.54 40.15 23.04
CA PHE A 227 -15.36 39.68 22.29
C PHE A 227 -15.28 38.14 22.24
N VAL A 228 -15.45 37.46 23.37
CA VAL A 228 -15.53 35.98 23.44
C VAL A 228 -16.77 35.45 22.70
N THR A 229 -17.87 36.20 22.71
CA THR A 229 -19.07 35.90 21.89
C THR A 229 -18.73 35.92 20.39
N MET A 230 -17.99 36.93 19.92
CA MET A 230 -17.57 37.07 18.52
C MET A 230 -16.73 35.87 18.05
N LEU A 231 -15.80 35.41 18.90
CA LEU A 231 -14.93 34.27 18.64
C LEU A 231 -15.65 32.91 18.59
N THR A 232 -16.91 32.84 19.06
CA THR A 232 -17.72 31.61 19.14
C THR A 232 -18.99 31.66 18.29
N MET A 233 -19.13 32.64 17.39
CA MET A 233 -20.18 32.65 16.37
C MET A 233 -19.89 31.63 15.26
N ARG A 234 -20.95 30.99 14.74
CA ARG A 234 -20.89 29.95 13.69
C ARG A 234 -20.15 30.41 12.46
N ARG A 235 -20.23 31.69 12.08
CA ARG A 235 -19.49 32.22 10.92
C ARG A 235 -17.97 32.27 11.14
N MET A 236 -17.50 32.56 12.36
CA MET A 236 -16.08 32.52 12.69
C MET A 236 -15.56 31.09 12.55
N GLU A 237 -16.30 30.12 13.10
CA GLU A 237 -15.94 28.70 13.05
C GLU A 237 -16.01 28.12 11.62
N MET A 238 -17.09 28.39 10.86
CA MET A 238 -17.24 27.96 9.47
C MET A 238 -16.16 28.54 8.54
N VAL A 239 -15.75 29.79 8.75
CA VAL A 239 -14.61 30.35 8.00
C VAL A 239 -13.31 29.64 8.38
N SER A 240 -13.13 29.26 9.66
CA SER A 240 -11.97 28.46 10.11
C SER A 240 -11.91 27.01 9.60
N GLN A 241 -12.96 26.52 8.94
CA GLN A 241 -12.95 25.24 8.24
C GLN A 241 -12.44 25.37 6.80
N HIS A 242 -12.28 26.60 6.28
CA HIS A 242 -12.02 26.90 4.87
C HIS A 242 -11.02 28.05 4.62
N MET A 243 -10.42 28.63 5.67
CA MET A 243 -9.42 29.71 5.60
C MET A 243 -8.42 29.60 6.74
N ASP A 244 -7.12 29.67 6.42
CA ASP A 244 -6.03 29.46 7.38
C ASP A 244 -5.83 30.65 8.33
N GLU A 245 -6.11 31.87 7.86
CA GLU A 245 -6.06 33.09 8.69
C GLU A 245 -6.97 32.96 9.92
N ALA A 246 -8.15 32.36 9.76
CA ALA A 246 -9.09 32.12 10.85
C ALA A 246 -8.55 31.11 11.89
N ASN A 247 -7.69 30.17 11.47
CA ASN A 247 -7.01 29.25 12.39
C ASN A 247 -5.83 29.91 13.10
N TYR A 248 -5.14 30.86 12.46
CA TYR A 248 -4.10 31.68 13.10
C TYR A 248 -4.65 32.48 14.30
N VAL A 249 -5.88 33.02 14.21
CA VAL A 249 -6.56 33.67 15.35
C VAL A 249 -6.71 32.72 16.54
N TYR A 250 -7.16 31.48 16.31
CA TYR A 250 -7.32 30.50 17.38
C TYR A 250 -5.98 29.98 17.92
N ALA A 251 -4.94 29.87 17.09
CA ALA A 251 -3.59 29.50 17.51
C ALA A 251 -2.97 30.59 18.41
N TYR A 252 -3.14 31.87 18.07
CA TYR A 252 -2.74 32.97 18.93
C TYR A 252 -3.55 33.01 20.24
N LEU A 253 -4.86 32.76 20.21
CA LEU A 253 -5.68 32.64 21.42
C LEU A 253 -5.24 31.48 22.34
N ARG A 254 -4.73 30.36 21.78
CA ARG A 254 -4.06 29.31 22.58
C ARG A 254 -2.79 29.85 23.26
N THR A 255 -1.99 30.69 22.60
CA THR A 255 -0.80 31.28 23.24
C THR A 255 -1.13 32.34 24.31
N ALA A 256 -2.20 33.12 24.12
CA ALA A 256 -2.65 34.16 25.06
C ALA A 256 -3.65 33.65 26.13
N HIS A 257 -3.88 32.34 26.21
CA HIS A 257 -5.00 31.79 26.99
C HIS A 257 -4.95 32.11 28.48
N VAL A 258 -3.75 32.13 29.09
CA VAL A 258 -3.57 32.37 30.53
C VAL A 258 -4.09 33.76 30.92
N GLN A 259 -3.77 34.78 30.12
CA GLN A 259 -4.25 36.15 30.31
C GLN A 259 -5.77 36.24 30.13
N LEU A 260 -6.30 35.65 29.04
CA LEU A 260 -7.73 35.67 28.74
C LEU A 260 -8.57 34.91 29.79
N PHE A 261 -8.17 33.69 30.18
CA PHE A 261 -8.94 32.86 31.10
C PHE A 261 -8.97 33.50 32.49
N ARG A 262 -7.82 33.93 33.01
CA ARG A 262 -7.73 34.66 34.28
C ARG A 262 -8.65 35.87 34.30
N LEU A 263 -8.51 36.75 33.30
CA LEU A 263 -9.30 37.99 33.18
C LEU A 263 -10.81 37.73 33.07
N TYR A 264 -11.21 36.63 32.44
CA TYR A 264 -12.63 36.25 32.34
C TYR A 264 -13.17 35.67 33.65
N LEU A 265 -12.36 34.87 34.35
CA LEU A 265 -12.72 34.21 35.60
C LEU A 265 -12.78 35.20 36.78
N GLU A 266 -11.78 36.06 36.96
CA GLU A 266 -11.76 37.08 38.03
C GLU A 266 -12.99 38.01 37.98
N HIS A 267 -13.46 38.37 36.78
CA HIS A 267 -14.67 39.17 36.62
C HIS A 267 -15.97 38.35 36.68
N LEU A 268 -15.93 37.06 36.38
CA LEU A 268 -17.09 36.17 36.52
C LEU A 268 -17.36 35.82 37.99
N GLU A 269 -16.33 35.53 38.78
CA GLU A 269 -16.43 35.32 40.23
C GLU A 269 -17.15 36.51 40.90
N LEU A 270 -16.65 37.73 40.66
CA LEU A 270 -17.25 38.97 41.13
C LEU A 270 -18.71 39.19 40.67
N ILE A 271 -19.16 38.56 39.57
CA ILE A 271 -20.59 38.58 39.17
C ILE A 271 -21.40 37.58 39.98
N VAL A 272 -20.84 36.40 40.25
CA VAL A 272 -21.49 35.32 41.03
C VAL A 272 -21.63 35.73 42.49
N GLU A 273 -20.57 36.20 43.14
CA GLU A 273 -20.58 36.67 44.54
C GLU A 273 -21.68 37.70 44.82
N ARG A 274 -21.82 38.70 43.93
CA ARG A 274 -22.82 39.77 44.06
C ARG A 274 -24.18 39.43 43.45
N HIS A 275 -24.35 38.20 42.96
CA HIS A 275 -25.51 37.66 42.23
C HIS A 275 -26.11 38.62 41.18
N SER A 276 -25.27 39.36 40.45
CA SER A 276 -25.73 40.40 39.50
C SER A 276 -24.75 40.71 38.38
N ILE A 277 -25.26 40.71 37.15
CA ILE A 277 -24.54 41.15 35.94
C ILE A 277 -24.56 42.68 35.75
N GLU A 278 -25.42 43.42 36.46
CA GLU A 278 -25.64 44.85 36.21
C GLU A 278 -24.43 45.72 36.60
N ASP A 279 -24.15 46.75 35.80
CA ASP A 279 -23.11 47.75 36.12
C ASP A 279 -23.75 48.81 37.03
N SER A 280 -23.23 48.92 38.25
CA SER A 280 -23.80 49.78 39.31
C SER A 280 -23.70 51.29 39.03
N VAL A 281 -22.88 51.69 38.06
CA VAL A 281 -22.69 53.09 37.64
C VAL A 281 -23.55 53.43 36.43
N VAL A 282 -23.72 52.49 35.49
CA VAL A 282 -24.52 52.64 34.26
C VAL A 282 -25.21 51.33 33.93
N THR A 283 -26.50 51.19 34.29
CA THR A 283 -27.28 49.96 34.02
C THR A 283 -27.35 49.62 32.53
N HIS A 284 -27.52 48.33 32.20
CA HIS A 284 -27.63 47.86 30.81
C HIS A 284 -28.81 48.53 30.09
N ALA A 285 -29.90 48.76 30.82
CA ALA A 285 -31.05 49.50 30.34
C ALA A 285 -30.75 50.98 29.99
N SER A 286 -29.80 51.65 30.65
CA SER A 286 -29.41 53.02 30.31
C SER A 286 -28.41 53.07 29.16
N PHE A 287 -27.39 52.19 29.19
CA PHE A 287 -26.37 52.08 28.14
C PHE A 287 -26.92 51.84 26.72
N LEU A 288 -28.04 51.12 26.61
CA LEU A 288 -28.74 50.85 25.35
C LEU A 288 -29.66 52.01 24.91
N ARG A 289 -30.29 52.75 25.85
CA ARG A 289 -31.12 53.94 25.56
C ARG A 289 -30.35 55.09 24.92
N GLU A 290 -29.07 55.25 25.26
CA GLU A 290 -28.24 56.43 24.97
C GLU A 290 -27.78 56.59 23.49
N THR A 291 -28.36 55.87 22.51
CA THR A 291 -27.59 55.52 21.28
C THR A 291 -28.26 55.82 19.93
N GLU A 292 -27.53 56.53 19.04
CA GLU A 292 -27.86 56.63 17.60
C GLU A 292 -27.48 55.39 16.79
N CYS A 293 -26.53 54.58 17.31
CA CYS A 293 -25.90 53.46 16.61
C CYS A 293 -26.21 52.14 17.31
N ARG A 294 -26.25 51.04 16.55
CA ARG A 294 -26.49 49.69 17.10
C ARG A 294 -25.41 49.31 18.13
N LYS A 295 -25.83 48.64 19.21
CA LYS A 295 -24.97 48.02 20.21
C LYS A 295 -25.52 46.67 20.65
N TYR A 296 -24.64 45.82 21.17
CA TYR A 296 -24.92 44.60 21.92
C TYR A 296 -24.43 44.75 23.36
N ALA A 297 -25.15 44.14 24.30
CA ALA A 297 -24.74 43.91 25.68
C ALA A 297 -25.53 42.71 26.23
N PRO A 298 -24.96 41.89 27.13
CA PRO A 298 -25.68 40.79 27.76
C PRO A 298 -26.75 41.31 28.73
N LEU A 299 -27.87 40.59 28.82
CA LEU A 299 -29.02 40.86 29.68
C LEU A 299 -29.32 39.69 30.64
N CYS A 300 -28.59 38.59 30.53
CA CYS A 300 -28.70 37.42 31.40
C CYS A 300 -27.34 36.72 31.59
N PHE A 301 -27.19 35.90 32.63
CA PHE A 301 -25.94 35.20 32.97
C PHE A 301 -25.55 34.17 31.90
N THR A 302 -26.52 33.57 31.21
CA THR A 302 -26.26 32.66 30.08
C THR A 302 -25.53 33.34 28.92
N GLN A 303 -25.78 34.64 28.68
CA GLN A 303 -25.03 35.41 27.68
C GLN A 303 -23.60 35.77 28.13
N VAL A 304 -23.28 35.62 29.43
CA VAL A 304 -21.93 35.81 29.99
C VAL A 304 -21.15 34.49 29.98
N CYS A 305 -21.74 33.39 30.45
CA CYS A 305 -21.03 32.13 30.64
C CYS A 305 -20.97 31.24 29.40
N LEU A 306 -22.07 31.10 28.66
CA LEU A 306 -22.15 30.15 27.54
C LEU A 306 -21.17 30.44 26.39
N PRO A 307 -20.81 31.71 26.05
CA PRO A 307 -19.72 31.98 25.11
C PRO A 307 -18.36 31.45 25.58
N PHE A 308 -18.04 31.54 26.87
CA PHE A 308 -16.75 31.10 27.41
C PHE A 308 -16.66 29.57 27.48
N ILE A 309 -17.73 28.91 27.91
CA ILE A 309 -17.87 27.44 27.87
C ILE A 309 -17.66 26.92 26.43
N ARG A 310 -18.23 27.60 25.43
CA ARG A 310 -18.04 27.28 24.00
C ARG A 310 -16.63 27.58 23.50
N LEU A 311 -15.98 28.64 23.97
CA LEU A 311 -14.59 28.95 23.60
C LEU A 311 -13.63 27.87 24.10
N LEU A 312 -13.80 27.42 25.35
CA LEU A 312 -13.04 26.30 25.92
C LEU A 312 -13.26 25.04 25.07
N TYR A 313 -14.51 24.71 24.74
CA TYR A 313 -14.81 23.54 23.91
C TYR A 313 -14.17 23.62 22.52
N LEU A 314 -14.25 24.78 21.87
CA LEU A 314 -13.66 25.02 20.55
C LEU A 314 -12.13 24.92 20.59
N LEU A 315 -11.47 25.53 21.58
CA LEU A 315 -10.01 25.49 21.72
C LEU A 315 -9.52 24.07 22.03
N GLY A 316 -10.15 23.34 22.97
CA GLY A 316 -9.79 21.95 23.27
C GLY A 316 -10.06 20.99 22.09
N ASN A 317 -11.12 21.23 21.31
CA ASN A 317 -11.42 20.42 20.13
C ASN A 317 -10.49 20.73 18.93
N LYS A 318 -10.04 21.98 18.76
CA LYS A 318 -9.02 22.34 17.75
C LYS A 318 -7.61 21.89 18.15
N PHE A 319 -7.26 22.01 19.44
CA PHE A 319 -5.93 21.72 19.98
C PHE A 319 -6.06 20.63 21.05
N LYS A 320 -5.97 19.36 20.63
CA LYS A 320 -6.19 18.20 21.52
C LYS A 320 -5.28 18.22 22.75
N ASP A 321 -4.05 18.68 22.59
CA ASP A 321 -3.05 18.72 23.66
C ASP A 321 -3.36 19.79 24.73
N PHE A 322 -4.15 20.81 24.37
CA PHE A 322 -4.58 21.88 25.28
C PHE A 322 -5.41 21.36 26.45
N ILE A 323 -6.12 20.25 26.23
CA ILE A 323 -6.99 19.61 27.22
C ILE A 323 -6.17 19.08 28.42
N TYR A 324 -4.86 18.90 28.25
CA TYR A 324 -3.95 18.39 29.28
C TYR A 324 -3.27 19.47 30.11
N GLU A 325 -3.26 20.72 29.66
CA GLU A 325 -2.64 21.83 30.41
C GLU A 325 -3.43 22.10 31.69
N ASP A 326 -2.74 22.16 32.83
CA ASP A 326 -3.39 22.25 34.16
C ASP A 326 -4.32 23.47 34.23
N ALA A 327 -3.87 24.62 33.74
CA ALA A 327 -4.67 25.85 33.66
C ALA A 327 -5.99 25.69 32.88
N TYR A 328 -6.05 24.81 31.87
CA TYR A 328 -7.29 24.50 31.16
C TYR A 328 -8.22 23.62 32.01
N GLN A 329 -7.68 22.60 32.68
CA GLN A 329 -8.46 21.70 33.53
C GLN A 329 -8.99 22.43 34.78
N GLU A 330 -8.17 23.25 35.43
CA GLU A 330 -8.54 24.15 36.53
C GLU A 330 -9.64 25.13 36.09
N THR A 331 -9.47 25.79 34.94
CA THR A 331 -10.49 26.70 34.36
C THR A 331 -11.84 26.00 34.17
N VAL A 332 -11.86 24.75 33.66
CA VAL A 332 -13.11 24.00 33.47
C VAL A 332 -13.75 23.61 34.81
N ASN A 333 -12.97 23.14 35.78
CA ASN A 333 -13.47 22.74 37.10
C ASN A 333 -14.06 23.94 37.87
N TYR A 334 -13.34 25.06 37.88
CA TYR A 334 -13.73 26.28 38.59
C TYR A 334 -14.93 26.99 37.92
N LEU A 335 -15.04 26.92 36.59
CA LEU A 335 -16.23 27.37 35.87
C LEU A 335 -17.49 26.52 36.18
N ASP A 336 -17.34 25.21 36.43
CA ASP A 336 -18.45 24.36 36.87
C ASP A 336 -18.91 24.71 38.29
N ALA A 337 -17.98 25.08 39.18
CA ALA A 337 -18.29 25.58 40.52
C ALA A 337 -19.06 26.92 40.46
N LEU A 338 -18.50 27.94 39.81
CA LEU A 338 -19.12 29.26 39.67
C LEU A 338 -20.51 29.21 39.00
N THR A 339 -20.68 28.39 37.97
CA THR A 339 -21.99 28.23 37.31
C THR A 339 -22.95 27.38 38.13
N THR A 340 -22.48 26.40 38.92
CA THR A 340 -23.33 25.65 39.85
C THR A 340 -23.88 26.55 40.95
N GLU A 341 -23.03 27.37 41.57
CA GLU A 341 -23.39 28.34 42.61
C GLU A 341 -24.43 29.35 42.11
N TRP A 342 -24.20 29.96 40.94
CA TRP A 342 -25.20 30.86 40.33
C TRP A 342 -26.55 30.16 40.14
N ILE A 343 -26.54 28.95 39.56
CA ILE A 343 -27.77 28.18 39.27
C ILE A 343 -28.52 27.78 40.55
N GLU A 344 -27.83 27.63 41.68
CA GLU A 344 -28.46 27.26 42.94
C GLU A 344 -29.02 28.49 43.67
N ASN A 345 -28.29 29.60 43.70
CA ASN A 345 -28.78 30.88 44.22
C ASN A 345 -29.94 31.47 43.37
N SER A 346 -29.99 31.19 42.06
CA SER A 346 -31.08 31.67 41.18
C SER A 346 -32.44 30.98 41.38
N ARG A 347 -32.55 29.89 42.15
CA ARG A 347 -33.77 29.05 42.19
C ARG A 347 -35.01 29.72 42.81
N GLU A 348 -34.84 30.86 43.47
CA GLU A 348 -35.93 31.57 44.18
C GLU A 348 -36.54 32.73 43.36
N ASN A 349 -36.01 33.04 42.16
CA ASN A 349 -36.46 34.18 41.32
C ASN A 349 -37.06 33.75 39.97
N GLU A 350 -38.38 33.58 39.91
CA GLU A 350 -39.12 33.17 38.69
C GLU A 350 -39.11 34.20 37.54
N SER A 351 -38.65 35.44 37.76
CA SER A 351 -38.72 36.55 36.80
C SER A 351 -37.46 36.73 35.93
N SER A 352 -36.46 35.86 36.05
CA SER A 352 -35.19 36.00 35.33
C SER A 352 -35.24 35.47 33.88
N LEU A 353 -34.39 36.03 33.01
CA LEU A 353 -34.21 35.56 31.61
C LEU A 353 -33.49 34.21 31.52
N ASP A 354 -32.78 33.80 32.57
CA ASP A 354 -32.03 32.55 32.62
C ASP A 354 -32.96 31.39 32.97
N SER A 355 -33.76 30.97 31.99
CA SER A 355 -34.73 29.89 32.14
C SER A 355 -34.10 28.55 32.54
N THR A 356 -34.91 27.63 33.05
CA THR A 356 -34.49 26.25 33.37
C THR A 356 -33.90 25.51 32.15
N LEU A 357 -34.25 25.89 30.92
CA LEU A 357 -33.61 25.39 29.71
C LEU A 357 -32.17 25.92 29.56
N CYS A 358 -31.93 27.19 29.87
CA CYS A 358 -30.61 27.81 29.79
C CYS A 358 -29.63 27.17 30.78
N PHE A 359 -30.07 27.00 32.04
CA PHE A 359 -29.30 26.29 33.07
C PHE A 359 -29.03 24.82 32.70
N LYS A 360 -29.99 24.14 32.05
CA LYS A 360 -29.79 22.78 31.53
C LYS A 360 -28.75 22.75 30.41
N VAL A 361 -28.79 23.68 29.46
CA VAL A 361 -27.81 23.74 28.36
C VAL A 361 -26.40 24.02 28.90
N MET A 362 -26.21 24.98 29.82
CA MET A 362 -24.89 25.24 30.41
C MET A 362 -24.33 24.02 31.14
N ARG A 363 -25.14 23.33 31.98
CA ARG A 363 -24.70 22.10 32.66
C ARG A 363 -24.39 20.96 31.67
N GLU A 364 -25.05 20.85 30.52
CA GLU A 364 -24.70 19.84 29.50
C GLU A 364 -23.44 20.19 28.70
N GLU A 365 -23.18 21.45 28.35
CA GLU A 365 -21.93 21.84 27.70
C GLU A 365 -20.71 21.66 28.64
N ILE A 366 -20.85 21.98 29.93
CA ILE A 366 -19.77 21.72 30.91
C ILE A 366 -19.54 20.22 31.14
N LYS A 367 -20.60 19.38 31.10
CA LYS A 367 -20.43 17.92 31.06
C LYS A 367 -19.69 17.44 29.80
N ARG A 368 -19.83 18.11 28.65
CA ARG A 368 -19.05 17.80 27.44
C ARG A 368 -17.59 18.14 27.62
N LEU A 369 -17.24 19.28 28.25
CA LEU A 369 -15.86 19.62 28.60
C LEU A 369 -15.23 18.54 29.49
N HIS A 370 -15.89 18.16 30.59
CA HIS A 370 -15.43 17.07 31.46
C HIS A 370 -15.38 15.70 30.77
N LYS A 371 -16.22 15.44 29.76
CA LYS A 371 -16.17 14.21 28.95
C LYS A 371 -15.02 14.23 27.94
N MET A 372 -14.63 15.42 27.47
CA MET A 372 -13.48 15.64 26.59
C MET A 372 -12.17 15.42 27.37
N ILE A 373 -12.04 16.04 28.56
CA ILE A 373 -10.91 15.82 29.48
C ILE A 373 -10.72 14.32 29.80
N ARG A 374 -11.77 13.63 30.25
CA ARG A 374 -11.70 12.20 30.59
C ARG A 374 -11.35 11.28 29.41
N ARG A 375 -11.70 11.65 28.17
CA ARG A 375 -11.32 10.91 26.96
C ARG A 375 -9.84 11.08 26.63
N GLY A 376 -9.33 12.31 26.75
CA GLY A 376 -7.90 12.58 26.63
C GLY A 376 -7.09 11.85 27.70
N GLN A 377 -7.49 11.96 28.97
CA GLN A 377 -6.85 11.27 30.10
C GLN A 377 -6.86 9.73 29.96
N HIS A 378 -7.86 9.13 29.31
CA HIS A 378 -7.84 7.70 29.00
C HIS A 378 -6.83 7.38 27.88
N SER A 379 -6.75 8.23 26.85
CA SER A 379 -5.76 8.08 25.76
C SER A 379 -4.34 8.20 26.33
N ILE A 380 -4.08 9.24 27.15
CA ILE A 380 -2.81 9.38 27.88
C ILE A 380 -2.58 8.22 28.84
N LYS A 381 -3.59 7.62 29.51
CA LYS A 381 -3.33 6.43 30.33
C LYS A 381 -2.85 5.23 29.50
N THR A 382 -3.41 5.02 28.31
CA THR A 382 -2.96 3.98 27.36
C THR A 382 -1.57 4.32 26.79
N GLU A 383 -1.36 5.55 26.37
CA GLU A 383 -0.11 6.04 25.77
C GLU A 383 1.03 6.15 26.80
N ALA A 384 0.73 6.49 28.05
CA ALA A 384 1.68 6.48 29.17
C ALA A 384 1.91 5.07 29.74
N THR A 385 0.99 4.11 29.59
CA THR A 385 1.37 2.70 29.77
C THR A 385 2.32 2.25 28.67
N LEU A 386 2.05 2.57 27.40
CA LEU A 386 2.96 2.27 26.27
C LEU A 386 4.31 2.99 26.40
N ARG A 387 4.34 4.21 26.94
CA ARG A 387 5.56 5.00 27.16
C ARG A 387 6.31 4.57 28.41
N MET A 388 5.63 4.19 29.50
CA MET A 388 6.27 3.47 30.60
C MET A 388 6.75 2.09 30.16
N GLU A 389 6.11 1.42 29.20
CA GLU A 389 6.63 0.19 28.60
C GLU A 389 7.84 0.46 27.70
N ALA A 390 7.88 1.58 26.98
CA ALA A 390 9.05 2.00 26.21
C ALA A 390 10.23 2.38 27.13
N GLU A 391 9.99 3.16 28.18
CA GLU A 391 11.00 3.56 29.17
C GLU A 391 11.44 2.35 30.02
N ARG A 392 10.53 1.43 30.38
CA ARG A 392 10.90 0.12 30.95
C ARG A 392 11.67 -0.74 29.97
N ARG A 393 11.39 -0.72 28.66
CA ARG A 393 12.18 -1.42 27.62
C ARG A 393 13.58 -0.82 27.48
N MET A 394 13.75 0.49 27.63
CA MET A 394 15.07 1.14 27.64
C MET A 394 15.85 0.85 28.93
N VAL A 395 15.22 0.93 30.10
CA VAL A 395 15.91 0.67 31.39
C VAL A 395 16.18 -0.83 31.60
N ARG A 396 15.27 -1.72 31.17
CA ARG A 396 15.48 -3.17 31.19
C ARG A 396 16.37 -3.68 30.04
N ALA A 397 16.93 -2.83 29.20
CA ALA A 397 17.94 -3.24 28.22
C ALA A 397 19.22 -3.82 28.88
N TRP A 398 19.33 -3.70 30.21
CA TRP A 398 20.37 -4.33 31.04
C TRP A 398 19.86 -5.36 32.06
N ASP A 399 18.54 -5.55 32.20
CA ASP A 399 17.94 -6.34 33.30
C ASP A 399 16.49 -6.81 32.96
N ALA A 400 16.31 -7.40 31.78
CA ALA A 400 15.15 -8.21 31.42
C ALA A 400 15.58 -9.65 31.14
N SER A 401 14.78 -10.61 31.63
CA SER A 401 14.65 -11.94 31.02
C SER A 401 14.49 -11.80 29.50
N GLU A 402 15.23 -12.59 28.73
CA GLU A 402 15.14 -12.55 27.27
C GLU A 402 13.79 -13.10 26.78
N PRO A 403 13.36 -12.82 25.53
CA PRO A 403 12.11 -13.33 24.98
C PRO A 403 11.96 -14.88 24.98
N TRP A 404 13.05 -15.61 25.25
CA TRP A 404 13.13 -17.07 25.33
C TRP A 404 12.69 -17.66 26.68
N ASP A 405 12.73 -16.87 27.75
CA ASP A 405 12.49 -17.35 29.14
C ASP A 405 11.01 -17.70 29.42
N VAL A 406 10.15 -17.63 28.40
CA VAL A 406 8.69 -17.76 28.50
C VAL A 406 8.10 -18.78 27.51
N ILE A 407 8.86 -19.22 26.49
CA ILE A 407 8.35 -20.10 25.42
C ILE A 407 9.44 -21.11 25.03
N GLU A 408 9.22 -22.38 25.36
CA GLU A 408 9.90 -23.51 24.73
C GLU A 408 9.30 -23.76 23.33
N VAL A 409 10.14 -23.89 22.30
CA VAL A 409 9.69 -24.36 20.98
C VAL A 409 9.60 -25.89 21.00
N GLY A 410 8.38 -26.40 21.16
CA GLY A 410 8.06 -27.84 21.13
C GLY A 410 8.41 -28.54 19.80
N ILE A 411 8.12 -29.84 19.71
CA ILE A 411 8.51 -30.67 18.56
C ILE A 411 7.34 -30.76 17.54
N PRO A 412 7.55 -30.47 16.24
CA PRO A 412 6.52 -30.61 15.22
C PRO A 412 6.02 -32.06 15.09
N GLY A 413 4.70 -32.24 15.03
CA GLY A 413 4.06 -33.57 15.05
C GLY A 413 3.88 -34.19 16.44
N GLU A 414 4.42 -33.58 17.49
CA GLU A 414 4.39 -34.07 18.88
C GLU A 414 3.81 -32.98 19.84
N ALA A 415 2.88 -32.14 19.35
CA ALA A 415 2.30 -31.04 20.11
C ALA A 415 1.11 -31.50 20.98
N GLU A 416 0.99 -30.97 22.20
CA GLU A 416 -0.22 -31.10 23.03
C GLU A 416 -1.29 -30.15 22.48
N LEU A 417 -2.41 -30.70 22.00
CA LEU A 417 -3.50 -29.98 21.36
C LEU A 417 -4.53 -29.50 22.40
N VAL A 418 -5.41 -28.57 22.02
CA VAL A 418 -6.46 -28.01 22.90
C VAL A 418 -7.43 -29.06 23.50
N ASP A 419 -7.51 -30.28 22.95
CA ASP A 419 -8.30 -31.39 23.51
C ASP A 419 -7.53 -32.31 24.49
N GLY A 420 -6.24 -32.05 24.71
CA GLY A 420 -5.36 -32.85 25.57
C GLY A 420 -4.78 -34.10 24.89
N THR A 421 -4.93 -34.26 23.58
CA THR A 421 -4.19 -35.27 22.81
C THR A 421 -2.82 -34.75 22.38
N VAL A 422 -1.87 -35.65 22.12
CA VAL A 422 -0.53 -35.30 21.61
C VAL A 422 -0.39 -35.79 20.16
N GLY A 423 -0.05 -34.89 19.24
CA GLY A 423 0.07 -35.23 17.82
C GLY A 423 0.34 -34.03 16.90
N PRO A 424 0.14 -34.20 15.58
CA PRO A 424 0.27 -33.12 14.60
C PRO A 424 -0.88 -32.12 14.68
N ARG A 425 -0.58 -30.83 14.56
CA ARG A 425 -1.55 -29.71 14.62
C ARG A 425 -2.42 -29.55 13.35
N HIS A 426 -2.06 -30.28 12.30
CA HIS A 426 -2.72 -30.42 10.99
C HIS A 426 -1.97 -31.49 10.18
N ASP A 427 -2.60 -32.06 9.15
CA ASP A 427 -2.03 -33.04 8.19
C ASP A 427 -0.58 -32.78 7.74
N ASN A 428 -0.19 -31.50 7.56
CA ASN A 428 1.12 -31.05 7.10
C ASN A 428 2.16 -30.75 8.22
N ASP A 429 1.87 -31.07 9.48
CA ASP A 429 2.74 -30.77 10.63
C ASP A 429 3.87 -31.80 10.81
N HIS A 430 4.88 -31.73 9.95
CA HIS A 430 5.99 -32.69 9.94
C HIS A 430 7.27 -32.19 10.61
N ARG A 431 7.97 -33.12 11.27
CA ARG A 431 9.28 -32.91 11.89
C ARG A 431 10.41 -32.76 10.88
N ASP A 432 10.33 -33.42 9.73
CA ASP A 432 11.29 -33.30 8.64
C ASP A 432 10.77 -32.33 7.57
N ILE A 433 11.57 -31.32 7.21
CA ILE A 433 11.18 -30.31 6.21
C ILE A 433 10.93 -30.89 4.81
N ARG A 434 11.43 -32.11 4.53
CA ARG A 434 11.29 -32.79 3.22
C ARG A 434 9.89 -33.36 3.01
N ASP A 435 9.17 -33.62 4.09
CA ASP A 435 7.80 -34.14 4.05
C ASP A 435 6.77 -32.97 4.00
N ILE A 436 7.15 -31.76 4.40
CA ILE A 436 6.28 -30.57 4.45
C ILE A 436 5.92 -30.09 3.03
N GLN A 437 4.62 -29.96 2.76
CA GLN A 437 4.10 -29.35 1.53
C GLN A 437 4.36 -27.83 1.53
N LEU A 438 4.81 -27.31 0.38
CA LEU A 438 5.24 -25.91 0.27
C LEU A 438 4.09 -24.90 0.31
N LEU A 439 2.97 -25.25 -0.32
CA LEU A 439 1.70 -24.57 -0.09
C LEU A 439 1.08 -25.14 1.19
N PRO A 440 0.30 -24.35 1.94
CA PRO A 440 -0.43 -24.86 3.09
C PRO A 440 -1.60 -25.72 2.61
N THR A 441 -1.92 -26.77 3.36
CA THR A 441 -3.11 -27.61 3.12
C THR A 441 -4.38 -26.88 3.56
N THR A 442 -5.56 -27.44 3.23
CA THR A 442 -6.83 -26.92 3.77
C THR A 442 -6.83 -26.99 5.31
N GLU A 443 -6.32 -28.07 5.90
CA GLU A 443 -6.31 -28.23 7.36
C GLU A 443 -5.29 -27.29 8.04
N GLU A 444 -4.10 -27.08 7.46
CA GLU A 444 -3.14 -26.07 7.94
C GLU A 444 -3.73 -24.64 7.85
N CYS A 445 -4.53 -24.35 6.82
CA CYS A 445 -5.17 -23.05 6.66
C CYS A 445 -6.26 -22.79 7.71
N LEU A 446 -7.00 -23.83 8.11
CA LEU A 446 -8.11 -23.72 9.07
C LEU A 446 -7.71 -24.04 10.52
N SER A 447 -6.49 -24.55 10.75
CA SER A 447 -6.01 -24.87 12.10
C SER A 447 -5.97 -23.62 12.99
N ARG A 448 -6.43 -23.81 14.23
CA ARG A 448 -6.49 -22.78 15.27
C ARG A 448 -5.28 -22.78 16.18
N GLU A 449 -4.44 -23.82 16.07
CA GLU A 449 -3.18 -23.91 16.79
C GLU A 449 -2.15 -22.95 16.19
N ALA A 450 -1.33 -22.34 17.05
CA ALA A 450 -0.31 -21.41 16.58
C ALA A 450 0.76 -22.12 15.70
N PRO A 451 1.33 -21.42 14.70
CA PRO A 451 2.45 -21.96 13.93
C PRO A 451 3.67 -22.16 14.83
N LEU A 452 4.18 -23.39 14.86
CA LEU A 452 5.37 -23.79 15.62
C LEU A 452 6.63 -23.37 14.87
N LEU A 453 7.11 -22.17 15.17
CA LEU A 453 8.20 -21.49 14.46
C LEU A 453 9.47 -21.47 15.32
N PRO A 454 10.62 -21.97 14.82
CA PRO A 454 11.90 -21.87 15.52
C PRO A 454 12.45 -20.44 15.53
N GLY A 455 13.28 -20.12 16.53
CA GLY A 455 13.99 -18.84 16.61
C GLY A 455 15.35 -18.86 15.92
N ASN A 456 15.72 -17.78 15.23
CA ASN A 456 16.97 -17.66 14.47
C ASN A 456 18.19 -17.31 15.35
N TYR A 457 18.35 -18.06 16.44
CA TYR A 457 19.39 -17.86 17.44
C TYR A 457 20.13 -19.20 17.61
N PRO A 458 21.26 -19.43 16.90
CA PRO A 458 21.84 -20.77 16.73
C PRO A 458 22.18 -21.52 18.01
N PHE A 459 22.54 -20.81 19.08
CA PHE A 459 23.05 -21.40 20.33
C PHE A 459 22.04 -21.39 21.49
N HIS A 460 20.85 -20.79 21.33
CA HIS A 460 19.87 -20.74 22.42
C HIS A 460 19.09 -22.06 22.51
N GLU A 461 19.02 -22.67 23.69
CA GLU A 461 18.39 -23.99 23.89
C GLU A 461 16.89 -23.96 23.50
N ASN A 462 16.10 -23.10 24.16
CA ASN A 462 14.65 -22.97 23.92
C ASN A 462 14.25 -22.58 22.48
N ALA A 463 15.17 -22.11 21.64
CA ALA A 463 14.83 -21.57 20.32
C ALA A 463 14.54 -22.65 19.25
N HIS A 464 14.95 -23.90 19.47
CA HIS A 464 14.71 -25.00 18.51
C HIS A 464 14.93 -26.38 19.14
N TRP A 465 14.08 -27.35 18.79
CA TRP A 465 14.23 -28.77 19.16
C TRP A 465 15.43 -29.50 18.51
N LEU A 466 16.27 -28.81 17.73
CA LEU A 466 17.49 -29.36 17.12
C LEU A 466 18.73 -28.74 17.76
N PRO A 467 19.82 -29.52 17.98
CA PRO A 467 21.08 -28.98 18.49
C PRO A 467 21.70 -27.96 17.51
N PRO A 468 22.57 -27.05 17.98
CA PRO A 468 23.31 -26.15 17.08
C PRO A 468 24.08 -26.94 16.02
N GLY A 469 23.97 -26.52 14.75
CA GLY A 469 24.55 -27.25 13.61
C GLY A 469 23.79 -27.00 12.29
N PRO A 470 24.18 -27.69 11.21
CA PRO A 470 23.66 -27.41 9.87
C PRO A 470 22.19 -27.83 9.67
N GLU A 471 21.72 -28.90 10.31
CA GLU A 471 20.32 -29.33 10.23
C GLU A 471 19.38 -28.28 10.82
N ARG A 472 19.72 -27.77 12.02
CA ARG A 472 19.00 -26.66 12.68
C ARG A 472 18.97 -25.41 11.80
N TRP A 473 20.10 -25.07 11.17
CA TRP A 473 20.21 -23.91 10.30
C TRP A 473 19.27 -24.00 9.09
N VAL A 474 19.23 -25.15 8.41
CA VAL A 474 18.36 -25.36 7.25
C VAL A 474 16.87 -25.45 7.65
N ASP A 475 16.52 -26.12 8.75
CA ASP A 475 15.14 -26.18 9.25
C ASP A 475 14.62 -24.78 9.64
N THR A 476 15.40 -24.02 10.42
CA THR A 476 15.08 -22.64 10.84
C THR A 476 14.70 -21.75 9.67
N HIS A 477 15.59 -21.64 8.68
CA HIS A 477 15.36 -20.78 7.53
C HIS A 477 14.29 -21.31 6.59
N PHE A 478 14.10 -22.63 6.48
CA PHE A 478 12.98 -23.19 5.74
C PHE A 478 11.63 -22.82 6.37
N ARG A 479 11.45 -23.05 7.68
CA ARG A 479 10.17 -22.80 8.36
C ARG A 479 9.82 -21.32 8.40
N LEU A 480 10.76 -20.45 8.73
CA LEU A 480 10.53 -19.00 8.75
C LEU A 480 10.26 -18.44 7.36
N TYR A 481 11.01 -18.87 6.33
CA TYR A 481 10.77 -18.39 4.96
C TYR A 481 9.51 -19.00 4.32
N ARG A 482 9.05 -20.17 4.79
CA ARG A 482 7.74 -20.72 4.43
C ARG A 482 6.61 -19.97 5.12
N GLU A 483 6.77 -19.59 6.39
CA GLU A 483 5.73 -18.83 7.11
C GLU A 483 5.53 -17.43 6.54
N ASP A 484 6.59 -16.75 6.10
CA ASP A 484 6.52 -15.45 5.42
C ASP A 484 5.60 -15.49 4.18
N LEU A 485 5.54 -16.64 3.50
CA LEU A 485 4.58 -16.93 2.43
C LEU A 485 3.20 -17.36 2.98
N CYS A 486 3.17 -18.35 3.87
CA CYS A 486 1.96 -19.07 4.26
C CYS A 486 1.07 -18.32 5.27
N GLY A 487 1.64 -17.48 6.15
CA GLY A 487 0.89 -16.71 7.14
C GLY A 487 -0.15 -15.79 6.49
N THR A 488 0.25 -15.08 5.43
CA THR A 488 -0.67 -14.22 4.64
C THR A 488 -1.82 -15.04 4.01
N ILE A 489 -1.53 -16.25 3.51
CA ILE A 489 -2.51 -17.16 2.91
C ILE A 489 -3.49 -17.64 3.99
N ARG A 490 -2.97 -18.10 5.13
CA ARG A 490 -3.73 -18.59 6.30
C ARG A 490 -4.70 -17.52 6.80
N SER A 491 -4.22 -16.31 7.10
CA SER A 491 -5.06 -15.22 7.60
C SER A 491 -6.18 -14.83 6.63
N CYS A 492 -5.91 -14.80 5.31
CA CYS A 492 -6.95 -14.50 4.32
C CYS A 492 -8.03 -15.59 4.23
N LEU A 493 -7.67 -16.87 4.39
CA LEU A 493 -8.62 -17.99 4.37
C LEU A 493 -9.43 -18.13 5.67
N GLN A 494 -8.83 -17.82 6.82
CA GLN A 494 -9.53 -17.78 8.11
C GLN A 494 -10.53 -16.61 8.19
N ASP A 495 -10.15 -15.44 7.69
CA ASP A 495 -11.06 -14.30 7.52
C ASP A 495 -12.23 -14.64 6.57
N LEU A 496 -11.96 -15.36 5.48
CA LEU A 496 -12.98 -15.82 4.55
C LEU A 496 -13.95 -16.83 5.19
N GLU A 497 -13.46 -17.84 5.92
CA GLU A 497 -14.31 -18.80 6.64
C GLU A 497 -15.23 -18.07 7.62
N HIS A 498 -14.68 -17.16 8.42
CA HIS A 498 -15.44 -16.37 9.38
C HIS A 498 -16.56 -15.55 8.70
N ARG A 499 -16.26 -14.92 7.55
CA ARG A 499 -17.25 -14.17 6.76
C ARG A 499 -18.31 -15.08 6.13
N LEU A 500 -17.95 -16.27 5.64
CA LEU A 500 -18.90 -17.23 5.06
C LEU A 500 -19.84 -17.83 6.11
N ALA A 501 -19.30 -18.19 7.28
CA ALA A 501 -20.11 -18.64 8.42
C ALA A 501 -21.08 -17.54 8.91
N GLY A 502 -20.62 -16.29 9.00
CA GLY A 502 -21.45 -15.16 9.42
C GLY A 502 -22.50 -14.68 8.39
N SER A 503 -22.31 -14.98 7.10
CA SER A 503 -23.19 -14.55 6.00
C SER A 503 -24.16 -15.62 5.48
N GLY A 504 -24.08 -16.85 6.00
CA GLY A 504 -24.86 -17.98 5.47
C GLY A 504 -24.37 -18.42 4.08
N GLY A 505 -23.05 -18.39 3.86
CA GLY A 505 -22.41 -18.87 2.63
C GLY A 505 -22.46 -17.91 1.42
N ASN A 506 -22.98 -16.69 1.58
CA ASN A 506 -23.10 -15.71 0.48
C ASN A 506 -22.19 -14.50 0.70
N LEU A 507 -21.11 -14.41 -0.10
CA LEU A 507 -20.15 -13.32 -0.05
C LEU A 507 -20.17 -12.48 -1.34
N ALA A 508 -20.14 -11.16 -1.20
CA ALA A 508 -20.11 -10.24 -2.33
C ALA A 508 -18.74 -10.24 -3.03
N ALA A 509 -18.75 -10.02 -4.35
CA ALA A 509 -17.52 -9.83 -5.12
C ALA A 509 -16.76 -8.56 -4.70
N GLY A 510 -15.44 -8.54 -4.94
CA GLY A 510 -14.60 -7.36 -4.78
C GLY A 510 -13.40 -7.56 -3.88
N ARG A 511 -12.74 -6.45 -3.51
CA ARG A 511 -11.57 -6.45 -2.62
C ARG A 511 -12.01 -6.41 -1.16
N LEU A 512 -11.60 -7.40 -0.39
CA LEU A 512 -11.67 -7.40 1.07
C LEU A 512 -10.31 -6.99 1.62
N ARG A 513 -10.31 -6.05 2.56
CA ARG A 513 -9.11 -5.54 3.20
C ARG A 513 -9.42 -5.07 4.61
N ASP A 514 -8.58 -5.49 5.54
CA ASP A 514 -8.60 -5.04 6.94
C ASP A 514 -7.18 -4.59 7.34
N ALA A 515 -6.85 -4.57 8.64
CA ALA A 515 -5.50 -4.31 9.12
C ALA A 515 -4.45 -5.31 8.57
N ASP A 516 -4.80 -6.60 8.60
CA ASP A 516 -3.87 -7.73 8.43
C ASP A 516 -4.17 -8.61 7.20
N VAL A 517 -5.36 -8.48 6.59
CA VAL A 517 -5.76 -9.22 5.37
C VAL A 517 -6.00 -8.28 4.18
N ASP A 518 -5.67 -8.75 2.97
CA ASP A 518 -5.86 -7.99 1.72
C ASP A 518 -5.98 -8.97 0.53
N TYR A 519 -7.20 -9.23 0.06
CA TYR A 519 -7.46 -10.19 -1.03
C TYR A 519 -8.69 -9.79 -1.86
N ASN A 520 -8.85 -10.37 -3.05
CA ASN A 520 -10.00 -10.13 -3.92
C ASN A 520 -10.81 -11.43 -4.11
N VAL A 521 -12.15 -11.31 -4.08
CA VAL A 521 -13.11 -12.41 -4.21
C VAL A 521 -13.88 -12.27 -5.52
N TYR A 522 -13.96 -13.35 -6.29
CA TYR A 522 -14.72 -13.45 -7.53
C TYR A 522 -15.68 -14.66 -7.45
N PRO A 523 -17.00 -14.45 -7.26
CA PRO A 523 -17.98 -15.54 -7.25
C PRO A 523 -18.15 -16.18 -8.63
N ILE A 524 -18.14 -17.51 -8.70
CA ILE A 524 -18.21 -18.27 -9.95
C ILE A 524 -19.68 -18.44 -10.37
N ILE A 525 -19.97 -18.31 -11.67
CA ILE A 525 -21.35 -18.38 -12.22
C ILE A 525 -21.78 -19.83 -12.49
N GLU A 526 -20.88 -20.61 -13.09
CA GLU A 526 -21.17 -21.97 -13.57
C GLU A 526 -20.55 -22.98 -12.60
N THR A 527 -21.36 -23.86 -12.01
CA THR A 527 -20.89 -24.93 -11.10
C THR A 527 -20.08 -26.02 -11.83
N THR A 528 -20.09 -26.01 -13.16
CA THR A 528 -19.23 -26.82 -14.02
C THR A 528 -18.04 -26.00 -14.48
N MET A 529 -16.82 -26.41 -14.10
CA MET A 529 -15.56 -25.84 -14.55
C MET A 529 -14.97 -26.80 -15.61
N PRO A 530 -15.18 -26.55 -16.91
CA PRO A 530 -14.83 -27.51 -17.95
C PRO A 530 -13.31 -27.74 -18.00
N LEU A 531 -12.94 -29.02 -17.95
CA LEU A 531 -11.57 -29.48 -18.09
C LEU A 531 -11.11 -29.35 -19.56
N ARG A 532 -9.99 -28.65 -19.77
CA ARG A 532 -9.42 -28.32 -21.09
C ARG A 532 -7.96 -28.79 -21.18
N HIS A 533 -7.50 -29.15 -22.37
CA HIS A 533 -6.09 -29.40 -22.66
C HIS A 533 -5.52 -28.27 -23.54
N THR A 534 -4.35 -27.74 -23.19
CA THR A 534 -3.78 -26.50 -23.79
C THR A 534 -3.17 -26.64 -25.19
N ASP A 535 -2.90 -27.87 -25.67
CA ASP A 535 -2.55 -28.15 -27.08
C ASP A 535 -3.32 -29.39 -27.51
N SER A 536 -4.52 -29.22 -28.08
CA SER A 536 -5.22 -30.29 -28.78
C SER A 536 -4.98 -30.17 -30.28
N ARG A 537 -4.84 -31.30 -30.98
CA ARG A 537 -4.52 -31.31 -32.42
C ARG A 537 -5.55 -30.60 -33.31
N GLY A 538 -6.74 -30.30 -32.79
CA GLY A 538 -7.80 -29.55 -33.49
C GLY A 538 -7.69 -28.02 -33.43
N GLU A 539 -7.05 -27.43 -32.42
CA GLU A 539 -7.03 -25.96 -32.19
C GLU A 539 -5.79 -25.25 -32.79
N ARG A 540 -5.15 -25.83 -33.81
CA ARG A 540 -3.87 -25.34 -34.37
C ARG A 540 -3.99 -24.12 -35.29
N ASP A 541 -4.34 -22.96 -34.73
CA ASP A 541 -3.93 -21.68 -35.32
C ASP A 541 -2.40 -21.59 -35.31
N ARG A 542 -1.79 -21.42 -36.49
CA ARG A 542 -0.34 -21.42 -36.67
C ARG A 542 0.34 -20.11 -36.23
N SER A 543 -0.42 -19.09 -35.85
CA SER A 543 0.09 -17.74 -35.56
C SER A 543 0.67 -17.57 -34.15
N ARG A 544 0.33 -18.44 -33.18
CA ARG A 544 0.77 -18.33 -31.78
C ARG A 544 1.39 -19.64 -31.28
N ARG A 545 2.61 -19.56 -30.72
CA ARG A 545 3.16 -20.64 -29.88
C ARG A 545 2.58 -20.51 -28.48
N PHE A 546 1.50 -21.23 -28.19
CA PHE A 546 1.02 -21.40 -26.83
C PHE A 546 2.00 -22.26 -26.01
N GLU A 547 2.10 -22.00 -24.71
CA GLU A 547 2.91 -22.83 -23.81
C GLU A 547 2.15 -24.11 -23.42
N ARG A 548 2.89 -25.21 -23.24
CA ARG A 548 2.36 -26.58 -23.17
C ARG A 548 2.06 -27.03 -21.73
N HIS A 549 1.10 -26.37 -21.08
CA HIS A 549 0.75 -26.63 -19.67
C HIS A 549 0.12 -28.02 -19.42
N GLY A 550 -0.50 -28.63 -20.43
CA GLY A 550 -1.24 -29.89 -20.27
C GLY A 550 -2.71 -29.65 -19.92
N LEU A 551 -3.23 -30.45 -18.98
CA LEU A 551 -4.58 -30.33 -18.40
C LEU A 551 -4.75 -29.06 -17.54
N CYS A 552 -5.89 -28.39 -17.72
CA CYS A 552 -6.30 -27.15 -17.06
C CYS A 552 -7.83 -27.12 -16.86
N ILE A 553 -8.34 -26.10 -16.17
CA ILE A 553 -9.77 -25.79 -16.01
C ILE A 553 -10.05 -24.35 -16.44
N ASP A 554 -11.19 -24.10 -17.10
CA ASP A 554 -11.67 -22.75 -17.38
C ASP A 554 -12.68 -22.31 -16.30
N VAL A 555 -12.46 -21.12 -15.71
CA VAL A 555 -13.29 -20.57 -14.62
C VAL A 555 -13.97 -19.28 -15.06
N ARG A 556 -15.28 -19.16 -14.74
CA ARG A 556 -16.14 -18.06 -15.20
C ARG A 556 -16.83 -17.31 -14.07
N PHE A 557 -16.67 -15.99 -14.04
CA PHE A 557 -17.23 -15.10 -13.01
C PHE A 557 -17.78 -13.79 -13.64
N PRO A 558 -18.67 -13.04 -12.96
CA PRO A 558 -19.21 -11.79 -13.49
C PRO A 558 -18.12 -10.72 -13.59
N GLN A 559 -18.16 -9.85 -14.60
CA GLN A 559 -17.28 -8.69 -14.69
C GLN A 559 -17.41 -7.81 -13.41
N PRO A 560 -16.37 -7.73 -12.56
CA PRO A 560 -16.41 -6.90 -11.36
C PRO A 560 -16.56 -5.43 -11.73
N SER A 561 -17.29 -4.68 -10.92
CA SER A 561 -17.51 -3.25 -11.15
C SER A 561 -16.24 -2.42 -10.91
N ALA A 562 -16.23 -1.18 -11.42
CA ALA A 562 -15.13 -0.25 -11.17
C ALA A 562 -14.90 0.07 -9.68
N ALA A 563 -15.92 -0.09 -8.82
CA ALA A 563 -15.76 0.04 -7.37
C ALA A 563 -15.09 -1.21 -6.76
N GLU A 564 -15.53 -2.42 -7.15
CA GLU A 564 -14.92 -3.70 -6.71
C GLU A 564 -13.45 -3.83 -7.16
N MET A 565 -13.14 -3.33 -8.36
CA MET A 565 -11.80 -3.32 -8.95
C MET A 565 -10.85 -2.32 -8.30
N THR A 566 -11.34 -1.20 -7.74
CA THR A 566 -10.47 -0.14 -7.20
C THR A 566 -10.56 0.04 -5.68
N GLY A 567 -11.60 -0.49 -5.02
CA GLY A 567 -11.93 -0.20 -3.62
C GLY A 567 -12.50 1.21 -3.36
N ARG A 568 -12.63 2.06 -4.39
CA ARG A 568 -12.98 3.49 -4.22
C ARG A 568 -14.50 3.71 -4.31
N THR A 569 -15.14 3.91 -3.17
CA THR A 569 -16.61 4.12 -3.03
C THR A 569 -17.09 5.54 -3.40
N LYS A 570 -16.53 6.15 -4.46
CA LYS A 570 -17.12 7.27 -5.23
C LYS A 570 -16.34 7.52 -6.52
N SER A 571 -17.05 7.53 -7.65
CA SER A 571 -16.74 8.40 -8.78
C SER A 571 -18.03 8.88 -9.44
N LYS A 572 -18.11 10.16 -9.83
CA LYS A 572 -19.32 10.74 -10.40
C LYS A 572 -19.46 10.35 -11.88
N LYS A 573 -20.62 9.81 -12.25
CA LYS A 573 -21.16 9.65 -13.62
C LYS A 573 -20.13 9.76 -14.77
N LYS A 574 -19.54 8.63 -15.16
CA LYS A 574 -19.21 8.34 -16.57
C LYS A 574 -19.97 7.08 -17.00
N ASN A 575 -20.13 6.88 -18.31
CA ASN A 575 -21.13 5.98 -18.88
C ASN A 575 -20.93 4.51 -18.46
N LYS A 576 -22.03 3.77 -18.31
CA LYS A 576 -22.00 2.30 -18.30
C LYS A 576 -21.53 1.80 -19.67
N ASN A 577 -20.78 0.69 -19.65
CA ASN A 577 -20.44 -0.16 -20.78
C ASN A 577 -19.69 0.53 -21.94
N ASP A 578 -18.45 0.94 -21.68
CA ASP A 578 -17.41 1.02 -22.72
C ASP A 578 -16.36 -0.08 -22.49
N THR A 579 -16.26 -0.99 -23.47
CA THR A 579 -15.22 -2.03 -23.62
C THR A 579 -13.81 -1.47 -23.41
N ARG A 580 -13.53 -0.26 -23.93
CA ARG A 580 -12.23 0.41 -23.79
C ARG A 580 -11.93 0.80 -22.35
N SER A 581 -12.94 1.29 -21.61
CA SER A 581 -12.78 1.65 -20.20
C SER A 581 -12.60 0.43 -19.29
N ARG A 582 -13.15 -0.75 -19.65
CA ARG A 582 -12.88 -2.01 -18.96
C ARG A 582 -11.46 -2.50 -19.24
N LYS A 583 -11.01 -2.42 -20.49
CA LYS A 583 -9.63 -2.80 -20.88
C LYS A 583 -8.60 -1.96 -20.11
N GLU A 584 -8.76 -0.64 -20.14
CA GLU A 584 -7.91 0.31 -19.40
C GLU A 584 -7.89 0.00 -17.89
N LEU A 585 -9.01 -0.45 -17.32
CA LEU A 585 -9.10 -0.84 -15.90
C LEU A 585 -8.32 -2.14 -15.60
N TRP A 586 -8.48 -3.20 -16.40
CA TRP A 586 -7.74 -4.47 -16.25
C TRP A 586 -6.24 -4.35 -16.55
N GLU A 587 -5.85 -3.36 -17.36
CA GLU A 587 -4.45 -3.01 -17.61
C GLU A 587 -3.87 -2.19 -16.45
N LYS A 588 -4.62 -1.20 -15.91
CA LYS A 588 -4.15 -0.37 -14.79
C LYS A 588 -4.12 -1.06 -13.43
N THR A 589 -5.02 -2.01 -13.15
CA THR A 589 -5.01 -2.70 -11.85
C THR A 589 -4.05 -3.88 -11.78
N GLY A 590 -3.57 -4.39 -12.92
CA GLY A 590 -2.66 -5.54 -12.99
C GLY A 590 -3.23 -6.89 -12.49
N ARG A 591 -4.51 -6.92 -12.07
CA ARG A 591 -5.14 -8.08 -11.41
C ARG A 591 -5.15 -9.34 -12.27
N LEU A 592 -5.18 -10.48 -11.58
CA LEU A 592 -5.09 -11.83 -12.12
C LEU A 592 -3.93 -11.95 -13.12
N PRO A 593 -2.68 -11.69 -12.70
CA PRO A 593 -1.52 -11.73 -13.58
C PRO A 593 -1.25 -13.17 -14.08
N PHE A 594 -0.67 -13.29 -15.26
CA PHE A 594 -0.16 -14.58 -15.76
C PHE A 594 0.92 -15.12 -14.80
N ASN A 595 0.88 -16.42 -14.51
CA ASN A 595 1.62 -17.09 -13.43
C ASN A 595 1.34 -16.56 -12.01
N GLY A 596 0.24 -15.81 -11.82
CA GLY A 596 -0.28 -15.48 -10.50
C GLY A 596 -0.86 -16.71 -9.80
N MET A 597 -0.69 -16.75 -8.47
CA MET A 597 -1.28 -17.77 -7.61
C MET A 597 -2.69 -17.34 -7.18
N VAL A 598 -3.65 -18.25 -7.27
CA VAL A 598 -5.04 -18.06 -6.84
C VAL A 598 -5.51 -19.31 -6.08
N ALA A 599 -6.59 -19.19 -5.32
CA ALA A 599 -7.25 -20.33 -4.71
C ALA A 599 -8.70 -20.44 -5.20
N LEU A 600 -9.11 -21.64 -5.58
CA LEU A 600 -10.51 -22.01 -5.74
C LEU A 600 -11.02 -22.56 -4.41
N VAL A 601 -12.16 -22.05 -3.97
CA VAL A 601 -12.72 -22.35 -2.65
C VAL A 601 -14.19 -22.68 -2.76
N THR A 602 -14.62 -23.73 -2.05
CA THR A 602 -16.02 -24.07 -1.85
C THR A 602 -16.32 -24.21 -0.36
N TYR A 603 -17.56 -23.94 0.03
CA TYR A 603 -18.02 -24.06 1.41
C TYR A 603 -19.23 -25.00 1.45
N VAL A 604 -19.06 -26.18 2.05
CA VAL A 604 -20.00 -27.30 1.95
C VAL A 604 -20.17 -27.95 3.32
N ASP A 605 -21.43 -28.15 3.73
CA ASP A 605 -21.82 -28.84 4.97
C ASP A 605 -21.13 -28.30 6.26
N GLY A 606 -20.68 -27.04 6.23
CA GLY A 606 -20.04 -26.33 7.35
C GLY A 606 -18.51 -26.21 7.26
N ALA A 607 -17.87 -26.87 6.29
CA ALA A 607 -16.42 -26.85 6.10
C ALA A 607 -16.00 -26.08 4.84
N LEU A 608 -14.86 -25.39 4.92
CA LEU A 608 -14.18 -24.80 3.76
C LEU A 608 -13.28 -25.85 3.09
N GLN A 609 -13.22 -25.88 1.76
CA GLN A 609 -12.24 -26.68 1.00
C GLN A 609 -11.52 -25.80 -0.01
N VAL A 610 -10.20 -25.96 -0.12
CA VAL A 610 -9.31 -25.06 -0.88
C VAL A 610 -8.46 -25.86 -1.87
N VAL A 611 -8.43 -25.40 -3.13
CA VAL A 611 -7.56 -25.91 -4.20
C VAL A 611 -6.73 -24.74 -4.75
N PHE A 612 -5.41 -24.83 -4.67
CA PHE A 612 -4.51 -23.78 -5.16
C PHE A 612 -4.21 -23.97 -6.66
N CYS A 613 -4.26 -22.87 -7.42
CA CYS A 613 -4.03 -22.88 -8.86
C CYS A 613 -3.09 -21.75 -9.33
N GLN A 614 -2.44 -21.97 -10.46
CA GLN A 614 -1.70 -20.99 -11.25
C GLN A 614 -2.56 -20.48 -12.41
N ILE A 615 -2.52 -19.17 -12.69
CA ILE A 615 -3.15 -18.58 -13.88
C ILE A 615 -2.30 -18.86 -15.12
N VAL A 616 -2.83 -19.61 -16.09
CA VAL A 616 -2.10 -20.04 -17.30
C VAL A 616 -2.62 -19.41 -18.61
N GLU A 617 -3.87 -18.97 -18.69
CA GLU A 617 -4.33 -18.13 -19.82
C GLU A 617 -5.04 -16.86 -19.31
N ARG A 618 -4.43 -15.69 -19.56
CA ARG A 618 -4.95 -14.35 -19.19
C ARG A 618 -5.21 -13.50 -20.45
N ASP A 619 -6.25 -13.85 -21.18
CA ASP A 619 -6.66 -13.13 -22.39
C ASP A 619 -7.46 -11.86 -22.05
N VAL A 620 -6.90 -10.68 -22.30
CA VAL A 620 -7.55 -9.39 -22.03
C VAL A 620 -8.84 -9.20 -22.84
N GLU A 621 -8.99 -9.87 -23.99
CA GLU A 621 -10.22 -9.85 -24.79
C GLU A 621 -11.32 -10.74 -24.18
N ARG A 622 -10.96 -11.68 -23.30
CA ARG A 622 -11.91 -12.42 -22.43
C ARG A 622 -12.21 -11.64 -21.14
N LEU A 623 -11.20 -11.03 -20.52
CA LEU A 623 -11.36 -10.24 -19.29
C LEU A 623 -12.36 -9.07 -19.40
N VAL A 624 -12.57 -8.54 -20.60
CA VAL A 624 -13.39 -7.33 -20.84
C VAL A 624 -14.89 -7.63 -21.10
N LYS A 625 -15.24 -8.90 -21.34
CA LYS A 625 -16.63 -9.37 -21.54
C LYS A 625 -17.49 -9.17 -20.28
N ASP A 626 -18.80 -9.34 -20.38
CA ASP A 626 -19.70 -9.27 -19.21
C ASP A 626 -19.55 -10.48 -18.27
N ILE A 627 -19.16 -11.64 -18.82
CA ILE A 627 -18.67 -12.81 -18.09
C ILE A 627 -17.18 -12.91 -18.38
N VAL A 628 -16.37 -12.86 -17.32
CA VAL A 628 -14.92 -13.01 -17.35
C VAL A 628 -14.58 -14.50 -17.38
N GLU A 629 -13.57 -14.87 -18.15
CA GLU A 629 -13.12 -16.26 -18.34
C GLU A 629 -11.60 -16.30 -18.22
N VAL A 630 -11.09 -17.17 -17.32
CA VAL A 630 -9.65 -17.33 -17.02
C VAL A 630 -9.33 -18.82 -16.93
N THR A 631 -8.26 -19.26 -17.59
CA THR A 631 -7.80 -20.65 -17.54
C THR A 631 -6.79 -20.83 -16.41
N LEU A 632 -7.05 -21.78 -15.52
CA LEU A 632 -6.26 -22.10 -14.34
C LEU A 632 -5.69 -23.53 -14.42
N GLN A 633 -4.54 -23.74 -13.80
CA GLN A 633 -3.93 -25.06 -13.59
C GLN A 633 -3.73 -25.29 -12.08
N PRO A 634 -4.36 -26.30 -11.46
CA PRO A 634 -4.03 -26.73 -10.11
C PRO A 634 -2.56 -27.11 -9.96
N PHE A 635 -1.98 -26.90 -8.77
CA PHE A 635 -0.57 -27.25 -8.53
C PHE A 635 -0.36 -28.76 -8.38
N GLU A 636 -1.28 -29.46 -7.71
CA GLU A 636 -1.20 -30.92 -7.53
C GLU A 636 -2.15 -31.67 -8.48
N PHE A 637 -1.73 -32.84 -8.96
CA PHE A 637 -2.54 -33.60 -9.94
C PHE A 637 -3.82 -34.20 -9.34
N GLN A 638 -3.82 -34.40 -8.03
CA GLN A 638 -4.92 -34.94 -7.25
C GLN A 638 -6.08 -33.95 -7.14
N ASP A 639 -5.81 -32.64 -7.21
CA ASP A 639 -6.83 -31.59 -7.17
C ASP A 639 -7.86 -31.71 -8.31
N PHE A 640 -7.49 -32.30 -9.45
CA PHE A 640 -8.45 -32.58 -10.53
C PHE A 640 -9.56 -33.54 -10.10
N ALA A 641 -9.28 -34.49 -9.19
CA ALA A 641 -10.31 -35.35 -8.61
C ALA A 641 -11.18 -34.62 -7.58
N THR A 642 -10.57 -33.73 -6.77
CA THR A 642 -11.29 -32.84 -5.85
C THR A 642 -12.27 -31.94 -6.61
N LEU A 643 -11.80 -31.28 -7.67
CA LEU A 643 -12.59 -30.40 -8.53
C LEU A 643 -13.73 -31.14 -9.26
N GLU A 644 -13.49 -32.34 -9.79
CA GLU A 644 -14.56 -33.16 -10.40
C GLU A 644 -15.58 -33.61 -9.34
N THR A 645 -15.14 -33.95 -8.12
CA THR A 645 -16.03 -34.31 -7.01
C THR A 645 -16.93 -33.12 -6.60
N TRP A 646 -16.40 -31.89 -6.61
CA TRP A 646 -17.20 -30.67 -6.40
C TRP A 646 -18.25 -30.51 -7.50
N GLN A 647 -17.85 -30.60 -8.78
CA GLN A 647 -18.77 -30.45 -9.93
C GLN A 647 -19.89 -31.49 -9.93
N HIS A 648 -19.57 -32.77 -9.67
CA HIS A 648 -20.55 -33.83 -9.55
C HIS A 648 -21.50 -33.60 -8.36
N SER A 649 -20.98 -33.18 -7.21
CA SER A 649 -21.78 -32.87 -6.01
C SER A 649 -22.77 -31.73 -6.25
N ALA A 650 -22.34 -30.65 -6.92
CA ALA A 650 -23.21 -29.55 -7.30
C ALA A 650 -24.32 -30.01 -8.28
N SER A 651 -23.99 -30.85 -9.26
CA SER A 651 -24.97 -31.37 -10.23
C SER A 651 -26.01 -32.30 -9.60
N VAL A 652 -25.67 -33.04 -8.54
CA VAL A 652 -26.59 -33.97 -7.87
C VAL A 652 -27.45 -33.30 -6.79
N ARG A 653 -26.89 -32.38 -6.00
CA ARG A 653 -27.60 -31.77 -4.87
C ARG A 653 -28.61 -30.68 -5.26
N GLY A 654 -28.51 -30.09 -6.45
CA GLY A 654 -29.46 -29.08 -6.98
C GLY A 654 -29.45 -27.70 -6.28
N ASN A 655 -28.84 -27.60 -5.09
CA ASN A 655 -28.57 -26.34 -4.40
C ASN A 655 -27.30 -25.67 -4.94
N GLN A 656 -27.24 -24.34 -4.80
CA GLN A 656 -26.07 -23.54 -5.16
C GLN A 656 -24.88 -23.86 -4.24
N GLN A 657 -23.91 -24.63 -4.71
CA GLN A 657 -22.56 -24.60 -4.14
C GLN A 657 -21.91 -23.27 -4.57
N HIS A 658 -21.71 -22.37 -3.61
CA HIS A 658 -21.07 -21.08 -3.85
C HIS A 658 -19.54 -21.26 -3.97
N MET A 659 -19.08 -21.57 -5.19
CA MET A 659 -17.66 -21.62 -5.51
C MET A 659 -17.11 -20.20 -5.70
N LEU A 660 -15.96 -19.93 -5.10
CA LEU A 660 -15.27 -18.64 -5.13
C LEU A 660 -13.86 -18.79 -5.70
N LEU A 661 -13.43 -17.82 -6.50
CA LEU A 661 -12.03 -17.63 -6.88
C LEU A 661 -11.43 -16.50 -6.04
N LEU A 662 -10.28 -16.78 -5.41
CA LEU A 662 -9.54 -15.85 -4.55
C LEU A 662 -8.22 -15.43 -5.18
N GLU A 663 -7.94 -14.13 -5.13
CA GLU A 663 -6.66 -13.52 -5.51
C GLU A 663 -6.05 -12.86 -4.28
N PHE A 664 -4.95 -13.43 -3.77
CA PHE A 664 -4.23 -12.92 -2.60
C PHE A 664 -3.38 -11.71 -3.00
N ASN A 665 -3.67 -10.52 -2.47
CA ASN A 665 -2.81 -9.36 -2.73
C ASN A 665 -1.50 -9.53 -1.94
N LYS A 666 -0.36 -9.22 -2.57
CA LYS A 666 1.03 -9.35 -2.03
C LYS A 666 1.65 -10.76 -1.98
N VAL A 667 0.93 -11.84 -2.32
CA VAL A 667 1.51 -13.21 -2.29
C VAL A 667 2.17 -13.54 -3.64
N PHE A 668 3.47 -13.85 -3.62
CA PHE A 668 4.29 -14.04 -4.83
C PHE A 668 5.04 -15.39 -4.84
N LEU A 669 4.30 -16.51 -4.87
CA LEU A 669 4.84 -17.89 -4.85
C LEU A 669 6.07 -18.10 -5.75
N VAL A 670 6.07 -17.52 -6.96
CA VAL A 670 7.13 -17.60 -7.98
C VAL A 670 8.50 -17.07 -7.51
N ALA A 671 8.56 -16.34 -6.40
CA ALA A 671 9.80 -15.92 -5.72
C ALA A 671 10.24 -16.90 -4.61
N TYR A 672 9.29 -17.44 -3.83
CA TYR A 672 9.54 -18.28 -2.65
C TYR A 672 9.77 -19.75 -3.00
N GLU A 673 8.90 -20.34 -3.82
CA GLU A 673 8.89 -21.77 -4.18
C GLU A 673 10.28 -22.33 -4.58
N PRO A 674 11.10 -21.66 -5.41
CA PRO A 674 12.38 -22.22 -5.84
C PRO A 674 13.39 -22.31 -4.71
N VAL A 675 13.36 -21.35 -3.77
CA VAL A 675 14.24 -21.29 -2.62
C VAL A 675 13.81 -22.32 -1.58
N LEU A 676 12.50 -22.45 -1.34
CA LEU A 676 11.94 -23.50 -0.48
C LEU A 676 12.25 -24.90 -1.02
N ARG A 677 12.04 -25.16 -2.32
CA ARG A 677 12.44 -26.43 -2.96
C ARG A 677 13.94 -26.66 -2.93
N ALA A 678 14.76 -25.61 -3.05
CA ALA A 678 16.20 -25.72 -2.89
C ALA A 678 16.55 -26.20 -1.48
N LEU A 679 16.06 -25.53 -0.43
CA LEU A 679 16.30 -25.88 0.98
C LEU A 679 15.86 -27.34 1.30
N GLN A 680 14.68 -27.77 0.85
CA GLN A 680 14.23 -29.18 0.99
C GLN A 680 15.15 -30.19 0.28
N SER A 681 15.84 -29.77 -0.79
CA SER A 681 16.75 -30.63 -1.55
C SER A 681 18.20 -30.60 -1.08
N LEU A 682 18.55 -29.72 -0.14
CA LEU A 682 19.89 -29.67 0.45
C LEU A 682 20.15 -30.88 1.34
N GLN A 683 21.41 -31.30 1.39
CA GLN A 683 21.93 -32.19 2.42
C GLN A 683 22.76 -31.33 3.37
N PRO A 684 22.29 -30.97 4.58
CA PRO A 684 22.89 -29.91 5.39
C PRO A 684 24.37 -30.14 5.69
N ALA A 685 24.75 -31.36 6.09
CA ALA A 685 26.13 -31.79 6.32
C ALA A 685 27.05 -31.79 5.06
N THR A 686 26.56 -31.42 3.87
CA THR A 686 27.36 -31.26 2.64
C THR A 686 27.55 -29.80 2.22
N LEU A 687 26.92 -28.85 2.93
CA LEU A 687 27.11 -27.42 2.67
C LEU A 687 28.57 -27.01 2.96
N PRO A 688 29.12 -26.05 2.21
CA PRO A 688 30.46 -25.54 2.45
C PRO A 688 30.47 -24.58 3.66
N PHE A 689 31.65 -24.41 4.26
CA PHE A 689 31.92 -23.39 5.29
C PHE A 689 31.12 -23.53 6.60
N LEU A 690 30.64 -24.72 6.95
CA LEU A 690 29.89 -24.97 8.18
C LEU A 690 30.63 -24.52 9.44
N GLU A 691 31.96 -24.59 9.42
CA GLU A 691 32.88 -24.09 10.44
C GLU A 691 32.73 -22.58 10.76
N TYR A 692 32.10 -21.81 9.86
CA TYR A 692 31.82 -20.38 10.01
C TYR A 692 30.33 -20.05 9.92
N LEU A 693 29.57 -20.79 9.11
CA LEU A 693 28.16 -20.47 8.81
C LEU A 693 27.19 -21.10 9.81
N ALA A 694 27.38 -22.37 10.19
CA ALA A 694 26.50 -23.08 11.13
C ALA A 694 27.31 -23.91 12.16
N PRO A 695 28.17 -23.26 12.98
CA PRO A 695 29.00 -23.95 13.95
C PRO A 695 28.16 -24.59 15.08
N GLU A 696 28.62 -25.74 15.56
CA GLU A 696 27.97 -26.51 16.63
C GLU A 696 28.16 -25.90 18.04
N ALA A 697 29.03 -24.90 18.17
CA ALA A 697 29.34 -24.22 19.42
C ALA A 697 29.52 -22.71 19.22
N ALA A 698 29.24 -21.93 20.27
CA ALA A 698 29.41 -20.47 20.23
C ALA A 698 30.88 -20.09 19.96
N PRO A 699 31.15 -19.18 19.01
CA PRO A 699 32.52 -18.82 18.64
C PRO A 699 33.21 -18.06 19.76
N VAL A 700 34.43 -18.48 20.12
CA VAL A 700 35.27 -17.76 21.08
C VAL A 700 35.92 -16.56 20.38
N PRO A 701 35.71 -15.31 20.83
CA PRO A 701 36.22 -14.12 20.15
C PRO A 701 37.74 -14.18 19.92
N GLY A 702 38.16 -14.03 18.67
CA GLY A 702 39.57 -14.06 18.27
C GLY A 702 40.23 -15.45 18.20
N ALA A 703 39.53 -16.54 18.53
CA ALA A 703 40.06 -17.90 18.37
C ALA A 703 39.94 -18.42 16.93
N THR A 704 38.85 -18.07 16.23
CA THR A 704 38.57 -18.54 14.86
C THR A 704 39.34 -17.71 13.83
N ARG A 705 40.42 -18.27 13.27
CA ARG A 705 41.10 -17.68 12.12
C ARG A 705 40.43 -18.13 10.82
N MET A 706 40.12 -17.18 9.94
CA MET A 706 39.66 -17.47 8.58
C MET A 706 40.80 -18.13 7.78
N GLU A 707 40.57 -19.35 7.29
CA GLU A 707 41.53 -20.08 6.45
C GLU A 707 41.49 -19.59 5.00
N SER A 708 42.48 -19.98 4.19
CA SER A 708 42.52 -19.67 2.75
C SER A 708 41.75 -20.70 1.90
N PRO A 709 41.24 -20.31 0.71
CA PRO A 709 40.50 -21.23 -0.17
C PRO A 709 41.29 -22.50 -0.55
N MET A 710 40.59 -23.62 -0.73
CA MET A 710 41.24 -24.92 -0.98
C MET A 710 42.15 -24.93 -2.22
N TYR A 711 41.78 -24.22 -3.29
CA TYR A 711 42.60 -24.11 -4.49
C TYR A 711 43.95 -23.40 -4.24
N CYS A 712 44.03 -22.49 -3.24
CA CYS A 712 45.26 -21.83 -2.82
C CYS A 712 46.27 -22.76 -2.12
N LEU A 713 45.83 -23.97 -1.72
CA LEU A 713 46.71 -24.99 -1.11
C LEU A 713 47.53 -25.77 -2.16
N THR A 714 47.34 -25.49 -3.45
CA THR A 714 48.16 -26.11 -4.51
C THR A 714 49.61 -25.61 -4.46
N ASN A 715 50.57 -26.52 -4.64
CA ASN A 715 51.99 -26.24 -4.44
C ASN A 715 52.48 -25.10 -5.35
N GLY A 716 52.86 -23.97 -4.73
CA GLY A 716 53.37 -22.79 -5.43
C GLY A 716 52.29 -21.84 -5.98
N PHE A 717 51.03 -21.98 -5.56
CA PHE A 717 49.96 -21.07 -5.96
C PHE A 717 50.25 -19.61 -5.58
N THR A 718 50.07 -18.71 -6.53
CA THR A 718 50.10 -17.25 -6.31
C THR A 718 49.10 -16.56 -7.21
N PHE A 719 48.33 -15.60 -6.69
CA PHE A 719 47.62 -14.64 -7.53
C PHE A 719 48.63 -13.67 -8.16
N ASP A 720 48.46 -13.36 -9.45
CA ASP A 720 49.18 -12.27 -10.09
C ASP A 720 48.36 -10.98 -9.95
N LEU A 721 48.95 -9.96 -9.32
CA LEU A 721 48.34 -8.65 -9.08
C LEU A 721 48.88 -7.58 -10.04
N SER A 722 49.68 -7.98 -11.03
CA SER A 722 50.29 -7.05 -11.99
C SER A 722 49.26 -6.34 -12.88
N SER A 723 48.09 -6.95 -13.10
CA SER A 723 46.96 -6.34 -13.82
C SER A 723 46.46 -5.06 -13.13
N VAL A 724 46.31 -5.09 -11.80
CA VAL A 724 45.88 -3.92 -11.00
C VAL A 724 46.84 -2.74 -11.14
N ILE A 725 48.15 -3.00 -11.04
CA ILE A 725 49.20 -1.96 -11.13
C ILE A 725 49.34 -1.42 -12.56
N ARG A 726 49.22 -2.28 -13.58
CA ARG A 726 49.43 -1.88 -14.99
C ARG A 726 48.25 -1.14 -15.61
N THR A 727 47.03 -1.36 -15.12
CA THR A 727 45.82 -0.76 -15.70
C THR A 727 45.69 0.73 -15.37
N TYR A 728 46.27 1.17 -14.25
CA TYR A 728 46.25 2.56 -13.79
C TYR A 728 47.68 3.05 -13.51
N PRO A 729 48.45 3.44 -14.55
CA PRO A 729 49.80 3.96 -14.38
C PRO A 729 49.75 5.32 -13.66
N SER A 730 50.10 5.30 -12.38
CA SER A 730 50.48 6.52 -11.65
C SER A 730 51.82 7.06 -12.19
N ASP A 731 52.06 8.37 -12.11
CA ASP A 731 53.32 9.01 -12.53
C ASP A 731 54.56 8.60 -11.68
N VAL A 732 54.43 7.59 -10.82
CA VAL A 732 55.45 7.11 -9.89
C VAL A 732 56.47 6.21 -10.62
N VAL A 733 57.48 6.85 -11.20
CA VAL A 733 58.65 6.18 -11.79
C VAL A 733 59.31 5.26 -10.74
N GLY A 734 59.27 3.94 -10.98
CA GLY A 734 59.97 2.93 -10.16
C GLY A 734 59.11 1.80 -9.57
N GLY A 735 57.84 1.67 -9.94
CA GLY A 735 56.98 0.54 -9.50
C GLY A 735 57.45 -0.85 -9.95
N PRO A 736 57.06 -1.93 -9.24
CA PRO A 736 57.44 -3.30 -9.56
C PRO A 736 56.76 -3.78 -10.85
N GLN A 737 57.53 -4.35 -11.78
CA GLN A 737 57.00 -4.86 -13.06
C GLN A 737 56.05 -6.07 -12.92
N SER A 738 56.13 -6.78 -11.80
CA SER A 738 55.16 -7.81 -11.42
C SER A 738 54.97 -7.84 -9.90
N LEU A 739 53.75 -8.04 -9.45
CA LEU A 739 53.39 -8.26 -8.04
C LEU A 739 52.66 -9.59 -7.94
N ARG A 740 53.06 -10.45 -6.98
CA ARG A 740 52.43 -11.75 -6.74
C ARG A 740 52.12 -11.95 -5.28
N LEU A 741 50.87 -12.31 -5.01
CA LEU A 741 50.36 -12.63 -3.69
C LEU A 741 50.38 -14.15 -3.49
N ASN A 742 51.11 -14.62 -2.47
CA ASN A 742 50.98 -15.96 -1.92
C ASN A 742 50.03 -15.89 -0.70
N PRO A 743 48.78 -16.39 -0.81
CA PRO A 743 47.79 -16.32 0.28
C PRO A 743 48.25 -16.95 1.59
N LEU A 744 49.14 -17.95 1.53
CA LEU A 744 49.58 -18.73 2.68
C LEU A 744 50.73 -18.06 3.47
N GLN A 745 51.29 -16.95 2.96
CA GLN A 745 52.44 -16.26 3.56
C GLN A 745 52.06 -14.83 3.97
N GLN A 746 51.99 -14.56 5.28
CA GLN A 746 51.67 -13.23 5.80
C GLN A 746 52.60 -12.14 5.24
N THR A 747 53.91 -12.41 5.17
CA THR A 747 54.89 -11.51 4.57
C THR A 747 54.63 -11.18 3.09
N SER A 748 53.93 -12.05 2.36
CA SER A 748 53.47 -11.76 0.99
C SER A 748 52.19 -10.93 0.99
N ARG A 749 51.24 -11.17 1.92
CA ARG A 749 50.05 -10.32 2.12
C ARG A 749 50.46 -8.88 2.43
N ASP A 750 51.28 -8.68 3.45
CA ASP A 750 51.72 -7.37 3.95
C ASP A 750 52.49 -6.57 2.87
N ALA A 751 53.34 -7.27 2.10
CA ALA A 751 54.07 -6.69 0.97
C ALA A 751 53.15 -6.32 -0.20
N CYS A 752 52.09 -7.10 -0.45
CA CYS A 752 51.10 -6.78 -1.49
C CYS A 752 50.20 -5.60 -1.09
N GLU A 753 49.72 -5.51 0.15
CA GLU A 753 49.00 -4.33 0.66
C GLU A 753 49.87 -3.07 0.45
N THR A 754 51.12 -3.12 0.92
CA THR A 754 52.08 -2.00 0.81
C THR A 754 52.38 -1.60 -0.64
N ALA A 755 52.45 -2.58 -1.56
CA ALA A 755 52.71 -2.32 -2.97
C ALA A 755 51.47 -1.75 -3.71
N LEU A 756 50.28 -2.27 -3.44
CA LEU A 756 49.03 -1.78 -4.03
C LEU A 756 48.78 -0.31 -3.66
N VAL A 757 48.88 0.04 -2.37
CA VAL A 757 48.69 1.41 -1.86
C VAL A 757 49.71 2.41 -2.43
N ARG A 758 50.88 1.93 -2.87
CA ARG A 758 51.96 2.79 -3.39
C ARG A 758 52.00 2.93 -4.91
N TYR A 759 51.49 1.95 -5.65
CA TYR A 759 51.67 1.85 -7.11
C TYR A 759 50.36 1.63 -7.90
N SER A 760 49.20 1.63 -7.25
CA SER A 760 47.88 1.60 -7.88
C SER A 760 46.99 2.74 -7.37
N THR A 761 45.76 2.83 -7.86
CA THR A 761 44.73 3.77 -7.37
C THR A 761 44.00 3.27 -6.13
N LEU A 762 44.35 2.11 -5.57
CA LEU A 762 43.68 1.56 -4.39
C LEU A 762 44.09 2.28 -3.10
N GLU A 763 43.09 2.68 -2.33
CA GLU A 763 43.24 3.12 -0.94
C GLU A 763 43.79 2.01 -0.04
N ARG A 764 44.20 2.37 1.17
CA ARG A 764 44.67 1.40 2.17
C ARG A 764 43.64 0.32 2.49
N ASP A 765 42.42 0.71 2.83
CA ASP A 765 41.40 -0.24 3.28
C ASP A 765 40.84 -1.06 2.09
N GLN A 766 40.80 -0.46 0.89
CA GLN A 766 40.53 -1.16 -0.38
C GLN A 766 41.58 -2.23 -0.70
N ALA A 767 42.87 -1.88 -0.66
CA ALA A 767 43.99 -2.79 -0.93
C ALA A 767 44.03 -3.94 0.10
N LYS A 768 43.82 -3.63 1.38
CA LYS A 768 43.73 -4.61 2.46
C LYS A 768 42.54 -5.56 2.28
N ALA A 769 41.35 -5.02 2.01
CA ALA A 769 40.16 -5.82 1.76
C ALA A 769 40.36 -6.77 0.57
N LEU A 770 41.00 -6.30 -0.52
CA LEU A 770 41.31 -7.14 -1.69
C LEU A 770 42.27 -8.28 -1.35
N VAL A 771 43.41 -7.99 -0.70
CA VAL A 771 44.43 -8.98 -0.34
C VAL A 771 43.89 -10.03 0.62
N GLU A 772 43.14 -9.62 1.65
CA GLU A 772 42.63 -10.54 2.66
C GLU A 772 41.40 -11.34 2.18
N ALA A 773 40.54 -10.76 1.33
CA ALA A 773 39.43 -11.48 0.71
C ALA A 773 39.94 -12.57 -0.26
N LEU A 774 40.92 -12.26 -1.11
CA LEU A 774 41.63 -13.26 -1.94
C LEU A 774 42.27 -14.37 -1.09
N SER A 775 42.63 -14.05 0.16
CA SER A 775 43.31 -14.97 1.08
C SER A 775 42.39 -15.70 2.05
N SER A 776 41.06 -15.60 1.89
CA SER A 776 40.06 -16.09 2.85
C SER A 776 38.97 -16.96 2.19
N ARG A 777 38.55 -18.05 2.86
CA ARG A 777 37.44 -18.95 2.46
C ARG A 777 36.10 -18.23 2.43
N VAL A 778 35.77 -17.51 3.50
CA VAL A 778 34.60 -16.65 3.58
C VAL A 778 35.09 -15.23 3.83
N ALA A 779 34.69 -14.29 2.97
CA ALA A 779 35.15 -12.91 3.04
C ALA A 779 33.97 -11.93 3.06
N CYS A 780 33.91 -11.07 4.08
CA CYS A 780 32.89 -10.02 4.18
C CYS A 780 33.51 -8.64 3.94
N ILE A 781 33.13 -7.99 2.85
CA ILE A 781 33.54 -6.62 2.50
C ILE A 781 32.34 -5.68 2.73
N GLN A 782 32.43 -4.84 3.75
CA GLN A 782 31.48 -3.75 3.99
C GLN A 782 31.92 -2.49 3.24
N GLY A 783 30.98 -1.74 2.69
CA GLY A 783 31.26 -0.38 2.24
C GLY A 783 30.00 0.45 2.08
N LEU A 784 30.06 1.73 2.46
CA LEU A 784 28.95 2.67 2.32
C LEU A 784 28.64 3.02 0.84
N PRO A 785 27.59 3.80 0.53
CA PRO A 785 27.37 4.30 -0.83
C PRO A 785 28.55 5.16 -1.31
N GLY A 786 29.13 4.82 -2.47
CA GLY A 786 30.26 5.55 -3.06
C GLY A 786 31.67 5.09 -2.68
N SER A 787 31.81 4.05 -1.85
CA SER A 787 33.10 3.50 -1.36
C SER A 787 33.76 2.46 -2.28
N GLY A 788 33.40 2.39 -3.55
CA GLY A 788 34.04 1.47 -4.51
C GLY A 788 33.67 -0.03 -4.38
N LYS A 789 32.68 -0.44 -3.57
CA LYS A 789 32.23 -1.85 -3.42
C LYS A 789 32.27 -2.68 -4.72
N SER A 790 31.54 -2.25 -5.74
CA SER A 790 31.41 -2.94 -7.03
C SER A 790 32.72 -2.95 -7.83
N PHE A 791 33.56 -1.92 -7.68
CA PHE A 791 34.90 -1.85 -8.28
C PHE A 791 35.83 -2.89 -7.66
N ILE A 792 35.90 -2.96 -6.32
CA ILE A 792 36.68 -3.99 -5.60
C ILE A 792 36.17 -5.40 -5.94
N GLY A 793 34.85 -5.60 -5.97
CA GLY A 793 34.26 -6.87 -6.40
C GLY A 793 34.64 -7.26 -7.84
N SER A 794 34.62 -6.31 -8.77
CA SER A 794 35.00 -6.55 -10.17
C SER A 794 36.50 -6.87 -10.33
N MET A 795 37.36 -6.19 -9.57
CA MET A 795 38.81 -6.42 -9.55
C MET A 795 39.18 -7.76 -8.90
N LEU A 796 38.55 -8.11 -7.78
CA LEU A 796 38.67 -9.44 -7.16
C LEU A 796 38.23 -10.54 -8.14
N THR A 797 37.13 -10.33 -8.85
CA THR A 797 36.64 -11.25 -9.89
C THR A 797 37.66 -11.42 -11.02
N GLN A 798 38.27 -10.34 -11.50
CA GLN A 798 39.34 -10.37 -12.50
C GLN A 798 40.52 -11.23 -12.05
N ILE A 799 41.05 -10.99 -10.84
CA ILE A 799 42.24 -11.68 -10.32
C ILE A 799 41.99 -13.20 -10.16
N ILE A 800 40.79 -13.59 -9.72
CA ILE A 800 40.38 -14.99 -9.59
C ILE A 800 40.29 -15.68 -10.96
N VAL A 801 39.73 -14.99 -11.97
CA VAL A 801 39.66 -15.49 -13.36
C VAL A 801 41.04 -15.55 -14.02
N GLU A 802 41.92 -14.57 -13.79
CA GLU A 802 43.31 -14.56 -14.26
C GLU A 802 44.09 -15.75 -13.68
N ALA A 803 43.87 -16.08 -12.40
CA ALA A 803 44.39 -17.28 -11.73
C ALA A 803 43.75 -18.62 -12.17
N GLN A 804 42.93 -18.62 -13.23
CA GLN A 804 42.25 -19.78 -13.81
C GLN A 804 41.20 -20.47 -12.91
N VAL A 805 40.81 -19.84 -11.80
CA VAL A 805 39.78 -20.36 -10.89
C VAL A 805 38.41 -19.99 -11.45
N SER A 806 37.79 -20.92 -12.19
CA SER A 806 36.55 -20.68 -12.94
C SER A 806 35.70 -21.96 -13.09
N PRO A 807 34.38 -21.85 -13.33
CA PRO A 807 33.58 -20.63 -13.42
C PRO A 807 33.29 -19.99 -12.06
N VAL A 808 33.34 -18.66 -11.99
CA VAL A 808 32.88 -17.89 -10.83
C VAL A 808 31.37 -17.63 -10.96
N LEU A 809 30.61 -17.92 -9.91
CA LEU A 809 29.18 -17.62 -9.83
C LEU A 809 28.98 -16.25 -9.17
N VAL A 810 28.53 -15.27 -9.95
CA VAL A 810 28.14 -13.94 -9.49
C VAL A 810 26.65 -13.93 -9.18
N VAL A 811 26.29 -13.49 -7.97
CA VAL A 811 24.94 -13.46 -7.45
C VAL A 811 24.60 -12.08 -6.90
N CYS A 812 23.39 -11.59 -7.17
CA CYS A 812 22.84 -10.37 -6.55
C CYS A 812 21.39 -10.61 -6.14
N TYR A 813 20.83 -9.75 -5.28
CA TYR A 813 19.38 -9.74 -5.02
C TYR A 813 18.63 -9.25 -6.26
N THR A 814 19.01 -8.07 -6.79
CA THR A 814 18.30 -7.42 -7.89
C THR A 814 18.82 -7.83 -9.28
N ASN A 815 17.96 -7.74 -10.31
CA ASN A 815 18.44 -7.81 -11.71
C ASN A 815 19.28 -6.57 -12.08
N HIS A 816 19.10 -5.43 -11.41
CA HIS A 816 19.77 -4.18 -11.77
C HIS A 816 21.24 -4.17 -11.38
N ALA A 817 21.57 -4.49 -10.13
CA ALA A 817 22.95 -4.60 -9.68
C ALA A 817 23.69 -5.70 -10.45
N LEU A 818 23.04 -6.83 -10.71
CA LEU A 818 23.62 -7.90 -11.50
C LEU A 818 23.96 -7.49 -12.93
N ASP A 819 23.02 -6.84 -13.64
CA ASP A 819 23.28 -6.35 -14.99
C ASP A 819 24.38 -5.24 -14.97
N GLN A 820 24.45 -4.42 -13.93
CA GLN A 820 25.51 -3.42 -13.73
C GLN A 820 26.88 -4.06 -13.46
N PHE A 821 26.97 -5.00 -12.51
CA PHE A 821 28.21 -5.68 -12.13
C PHE A 821 28.80 -6.46 -13.31
N LEU A 822 27.96 -7.19 -14.05
CA LEU A 822 28.39 -7.87 -15.28
C LEU A 822 28.87 -6.88 -16.36
N CYS A 823 28.31 -5.67 -16.43
CA CYS A 823 28.86 -4.63 -17.32
C CYS A 823 30.22 -4.13 -16.87
N HIS A 824 30.46 -3.92 -15.57
CA HIS A 824 31.81 -3.60 -15.07
C HIS A 824 32.83 -4.69 -15.44
N LEU A 825 32.45 -5.98 -15.39
CA LEU A 825 33.31 -7.09 -15.86
C LEU A 825 33.56 -7.03 -17.39
N LEU A 826 32.56 -6.64 -18.19
CA LEU A 826 32.74 -6.40 -19.63
C LEU A 826 33.65 -5.20 -19.93
N ASP A 827 33.58 -4.14 -19.12
CA ASP A 827 34.40 -2.93 -19.25
C ASP A 827 35.87 -3.20 -18.88
N ILE A 828 36.12 -4.12 -17.95
CA ILE A 828 37.44 -4.69 -17.64
C ILE A 828 37.94 -5.66 -18.75
N GLY A 829 37.05 -6.10 -19.65
CA GLY A 829 37.38 -6.95 -20.80
C GLY A 829 37.07 -8.45 -20.63
N ILE A 830 36.45 -8.86 -19.52
CA ILE A 830 36.05 -10.25 -19.27
C ILE A 830 34.83 -10.59 -20.13
N THR A 831 35.08 -11.10 -21.34
CA THR A 831 34.03 -11.39 -22.33
C THR A 831 33.50 -12.82 -22.29
N SER A 832 34.10 -13.71 -21.49
CA SER A 832 33.65 -15.11 -21.32
C SER A 832 32.64 -15.23 -20.17
N LEU A 833 31.43 -14.69 -20.36
CA LEU A 833 30.38 -14.68 -19.34
C LEU A 833 29.00 -15.12 -19.88
N VAL A 834 28.13 -15.59 -18.98
CA VAL A 834 26.72 -15.89 -19.26
C VAL A 834 25.80 -15.24 -18.24
N ARG A 835 24.76 -14.54 -18.72
CA ARG A 835 23.65 -14.02 -17.91
C ARG A 835 22.47 -15.00 -17.96
N ILE A 836 21.95 -15.44 -16.80
CA ILE A 836 20.77 -16.33 -16.73
C ILE A 836 19.58 -15.61 -16.08
N GLY A 837 18.71 -15.04 -16.92
CA GLY A 837 17.48 -14.36 -16.47
C GLY A 837 16.69 -13.76 -17.63
N GLY A 838 15.38 -13.59 -17.45
CA GLY A 838 14.49 -13.04 -18.49
C GLY A 838 14.31 -11.52 -18.46
N GLN A 839 14.60 -10.86 -17.33
CA GLN A 839 14.40 -9.41 -17.13
C GLN A 839 15.72 -8.63 -17.18
N CYS A 840 16.55 -8.92 -18.19
CA CYS A 840 17.71 -8.08 -18.48
C CYS A 840 17.24 -6.79 -19.17
N LYS A 841 17.71 -5.63 -18.70
CA LYS A 841 17.38 -4.33 -19.31
C LYS A 841 18.52 -3.74 -20.15
N GLU A 842 19.70 -4.33 -20.07
CA GLU A 842 20.95 -3.78 -20.59
C GLU A 842 21.32 -4.42 -21.95
N PRO A 843 21.25 -3.69 -23.08
CA PRO A 843 21.49 -4.25 -24.41
C PRO A 843 22.86 -4.92 -24.60
N ARG A 844 23.90 -4.47 -23.88
CA ARG A 844 25.25 -5.08 -23.92
C ARG A 844 25.23 -6.55 -23.49
N LEU A 845 24.30 -6.94 -22.62
CA LEU A 845 24.17 -8.28 -22.04
C LEU A 845 23.24 -9.22 -22.83
N GLU A 846 22.44 -8.72 -23.78
CA GLU A 846 21.49 -9.55 -24.54
C GLU A 846 22.19 -10.70 -25.29
N LYS A 847 23.36 -10.43 -25.89
CA LYS A 847 24.19 -11.43 -26.57
C LYS A 847 24.84 -12.47 -25.64
N TYR A 848 24.90 -12.19 -24.34
CA TYR A 848 25.41 -13.09 -23.30
C TYR A 848 24.29 -13.81 -22.53
N ASN A 849 23.03 -13.56 -22.88
CA ASN A 849 21.90 -14.24 -22.25
C ASN A 849 21.88 -15.73 -22.63
N LEU A 850 21.77 -16.63 -21.65
CA LEU A 850 21.75 -18.08 -21.87
C LEU A 850 20.68 -18.52 -22.90
N ASN A 851 19.58 -17.80 -23.06
CA ASN A 851 18.56 -18.14 -24.05
C ASN A 851 18.96 -17.83 -25.50
N ASN A 852 19.88 -16.89 -25.70
CA ASN A 852 20.33 -16.41 -27.02
C ASN A 852 21.61 -17.12 -27.50
N LEU A 853 22.35 -17.79 -26.59
CA LEU A 853 23.58 -18.51 -26.92
C LEU A 853 23.29 -19.79 -27.74
N PRO A 854 24.18 -20.16 -28.69
CA PRO A 854 23.99 -21.33 -29.55
C PRO A 854 24.14 -22.63 -28.75
N LYS A 855 23.12 -23.49 -28.82
CA LYS A 855 23.04 -24.76 -28.07
C LYS A 855 23.07 -25.97 -28.99
N THR A 856 23.91 -26.95 -28.64
CA THR A 856 23.93 -28.27 -29.27
C THR A 856 22.83 -29.12 -28.64
N PHE A 857 21.94 -29.70 -29.46
CA PHE A 857 20.83 -30.52 -28.98
C PHE A 857 20.85 -31.91 -29.62
N GLN A 858 20.51 -32.94 -28.84
CA GLN A 858 20.15 -34.26 -29.35
C GLN A 858 18.81 -34.20 -30.10
N ARG A 859 18.82 -33.68 -31.34
CA ARG A 859 17.61 -33.40 -32.14
C ARG A 859 16.73 -34.63 -32.35
N TYR A 860 17.31 -35.84 -32.41
CA TYR A 860 16.58 -37.10 -32.53
C TYR A 860 15.84 -37.46 -31.23
N GLU A 861 16.52 -37.41 -30.08
CA GLU A 861 15.92 -37.68 -28.77
C GLU A 861 14.79 -36.70 -28.46
N LEU A 862 15.02 -35.40 -28.65
CA LEU A 862 13.97 -34.39 -28.49
C LEU A 862 12.77 -34.67 -29.41
N LYS A 863 12.99 -35.04 -30.67
CA LYS A 863 11.89 -35.40 -31.59
C LYS A 863 11.08 -36.60 -31.08
N LEU A 864 11.75 -37.62 -30.54
CA LEU A 864 11.09 -38.80 -29.97
C LEU A 864 10.27 -38.43 -28.71
N LEU A 865 10.82 -37.59 -27.84
CA LEU A 865 10.13 -37.11 -26.64
C LEU A 865 8.92 -36.22 -26.97
N TYR A 866 9.01 -35.33 -27.97
CA TYR A 866 7.84 -34.58 -28.45
C TYR A 866 6.77 -35.49 -29.07
N GLY A 867 7.16 -36.58 -29.73
CA GLY A 867 6.22 -37.61 -30.22
C GLY A 867 5.40 -38.21 -29.08
N LYS A 868 6.08 -38.67 -28.02
CA LYS A 868 5.43 -39.20 -26.81
C LYS A 868 4.59 -38.15 -26.07
N LEU A 869 5.04 -36.89 -26.06
CA LEU A 869 4.28 -35.81 -25.45
C LEU A 869 2.96 -35.54 -26.19
N ASP A 870 2.99 -35.58 -27.53
CA ASP A 870 1.80 -35.53 -28.37
C ASP A 870 0.89 -36.76 -28.17
N GLU A 871 1.45 -37.97 -27.97
CA GLU A 871 0.68 -39.19 -27.66
C GLU A 871 -0.05 -39.07 -26.32
N HIS A 872 0.61 -38.53 -25.28
CA HIS A 872 -0.03 -38.28 -23.98
C HIS A 872 -1.09 -37.16 -24.06
N ALA A 873 -0.86 -36.12 -24.86
CA ALA A 873 -1.85 -35.06 -25.12
C ALA A 873 -3.13 -35.60 -25.79
N ASP A 874 -2.99 -36.45 -26.80
CA ASP A 874 -4.12 -37.10 -27.47
C ASP A 874 -4.88 -38.04 -26.50
N ALA A 875 -4.17 -38.76 -25.61
CA ALA A 875 -4.80 -39.58 -24.58
C ALA A 875 -5.63 -38.74 -23.59
N ILE A 876 -5.09 -37.63 -23.08
CA ILE A 876 -5.81 -36.67 -22.24
C ILE A 876 -7.07 -36.17 -22.96
N ALA A 877 -6.93 -35.74 -24.23
CA ALA A 877 -8.05 -35.25 -25.02
C ALA A 877 -9.15 -36.29 -25.27
N LEU A 878 -8.81 -37.58 -25.36
CA LEU A 878 -9.77 -38.68 -25.46
C LEU A 878 -10.53 -38.89 -24.14
N THR A 879 -9.83 -39.06 -23.02
CA THR A 879 -10.49 -39.25 -21.70
C THR A 879 -11.34 -38.05 -21.31
N LEU A 880 -10.89 -36.82 -21.61
CA LEU A 880 -11.70 -35.60 -21.45
C LEU A 880 -12.97 -35.61 -22.30
N ARG A 881 -12.88 -36.09 -23.55
CA ARG A 881 -14.06 -36.19 -24.43
C ARG A 881 -15.06 -37.22 -23.91
N GLU A 882 -14.59 -38.33 -23.35
CA GLU A 882 -15.44 -39.36 -22.75
C GLU A 882 -16.12 -38.84 -21.48
N LEU A 883 -15.36 -38.26 -20.53
CA LEU A 883 -15.88 -37.61 -19.31
C LEU A 883 -16.93 -36.54 -19.62
N ASN A 884 -16.66 -35.66 -20.59
CA ASN A 884 -17.58 -34.60 -21.01
C ASN A 884 -18.83 -35.15 -21.73
N SER A 885 -18.70 -36.22 -22.53
CA SER A 885 -19.85 -36.85 -23.19
C SER A 885 -20.88 -37.42 -22.21
N GLN A 886 -20.43 -37.87 -21.04
CA GLN A 886 -21.25 -38.47 -20.00
C GLN A 886 -21.96 -37.45 -19.09
N THR A 887 -21.65 -36.15 -19.18
CA THR A 887 -22.25 -35.11 -18.31
C THR A 887 -23.71 -34.80 -18.63
N ARG A 888 -24.22 -35.14 -19.82
CA ARG A 888 -25.51 -34.62 -20.32
C ARG A 888 -26.74 -35.46 -20.00
N ARG A 889 -26.58 -36.77 -19.76
CA ARG A 889 -27.57 -37.72 -19.19
C ARG A 889 -26.90 -39.09 -19.04
N PRO A 890 -27.20 -39.87 -17.98
CA PRO A 890 -26.62 -41.21 -17.80
C PRO A 890 -27.33 -42.23 -18.69
N THR A 891 -26.87 -42.36 -19.95
CA THR A 891 -27.48 -43.27 -20.92
C THR A 891 -27.05 -44.72 -20.76
N TRP A 892 -27.93 -45.65 -21.10
CA TRP A 892 -27.66 -47.09 -21.18
C TRP A 892 -26.42 -47.37 -22.02
N LYS A 893 -26.25 -46.68 -23.16
CA LYS A 893 -25.06 -46.80 -24.03
C LYS A 893 -23.74 -46.49 -23.31
N ALA A 894 -23.74 -45.60 -22.32
CA ALA A 894 -22.55 -45.26 -21.53
C ALA A 894 -22.33 -46.24 -20.36
N LEU A 895 -23.42 -46.65 -19.68
CA LEU A 895 -23.34 -47.52 -18.50
C LEU A 895 -23.30 -49.02 -18.81
N LYS A 896 -23.67 -49.46 -20.03
CA LYS A 896 -23.78 -50.86 -20.43
C LYS A 896 -22.59 -51.71 -19.97
N TRP A 897 -21.40 -51.39 -20.47
CA TRP A 897 -20.16 -52.13 -20.20
C TRP A 897 -19.72 -52.05 -18.74
N PHE A 898 -20.03 -50.94 -18.05
CA PHE A 898 -19.73 -50.78 -16.63
C PHE A 898 -20.59 -51.72 -15.77
N LEU A 899 -21.89 -51.82 -16.08
CA LEU A 899 -22.80 -52.74 -15.41
C LEU A 899 -22.49 -54.20 -15.76
N GLU A 900 -22.19 -54.50 -17.03
CA GLU A 900 -21.77 -55.83 -17.50
C GLU A 900 -20.51 -56.33 -16.80
N THR A 901 -19.59 -55.43 -16.44
CA THR A 901 -18.34 -55.76 -15.74
C THR A 901 -18.51 -55.84 -14.22
N ASN A 902 -19.19 -54.87 -13.61
CA ASN A 902 -19.20 -54.70 -12.14
C ASN A 902 -20.47 -55.19 -11.45
N TYR A 903 -21.60 -55.27 -12.16
CA TYR A 903 -22.90 -55.69 -11.62
C TYR A 903 -23.64 -56.64 -12.60
N PRO A 904 -23.09 -57.82 -12.99
CA PRO A 904 -23.59 -58.61 -14.11
C PRO A 904 -25.09 -58.95 -14.03
N ALA A 905 -25.57 -59.39 -12.86
CA ALA A 905 -26.99 -59.73 -12.66
C ALA A 905 -27.95 -58.51 -12.75
N VAL A 906 -27.43 -57.28 -12.61
CA VAL A 906 -28.19 -56.05 -12.87
C VAL A 906 -28.18 -55.75 -14.37
N TYR A 907 -27.02 -55.92 -15.02
CA TYR A 907 -26.87 -55.78 -16.47
C TYR A 907 -27.80 -56.72 -17.25
N ASP A 908 -27.84 -58.02 -16.91
CA ASP A 908 -28.69 -59.01 -17.57
C ASP A 908 -30.17 -58.57 -17.54
N SER A 909 -30.65 -58.12 -16.37
CA SER A 909 -32.03 -57.69 -16.16
C SER A 909 -32.39 -56.37 -16.86
N PHE A 910 -31.39 -55.53 -17.20
CA PHE A 910 -31.58 -54.39 -18.11
C PHE A 910 -31.47 -54.80 -19.57
N ALA A 911 -30.56 -55.72 -19.93
CA ALA A 911 -30.33 -56.15 -21.30
C ALA A 911 -31.56 -56.87 -21.89
N GLU A 912 -32.13 -57.83 -21.16
CA GLU A 912 -33.41 -58.48 -21.51
C GLU A 912 -34.50 -57.44 -21.77
N ARG A 913 -34.67 -56.50 -20.84
CA ARG A 913 -35.75 -55.51 -20.90
C ARG A 913 -35.52 -54.40 -21.92
N ASN A 914 -34.26 -54.13 -22.29
CA ASN A 914 -33.92 -53.22 -23.38
C ASN A 914 -34.24 -53.84 -24.74
N ALA A 915 -33.98 -55.14 -24.90
CA ALA A 915 -34.40 -55.87 -26.09
C ALA A 915 -35.93 -55.81 -26.26
N GLU A 916 -36.69 -56.18 -25.22
CA GLU A 916 -38.16 -56.15 -25.23
C GLU A 916 -38.82 -54.78 -25.53
N LEU A 917 -38.11 -53.66 -25.32
CA LEU A 917 -38.68 -52.31 -25.43
C LEU A 917 -38.17 -51.48 -26.60
N TYR A 918 -36.93 -51.68 -27.04
CA TYR A 918 -36.25 -50.77 -27.99
C TYR A 918 -35.66 -51.46 -29.23
N GLU A 919 -35.64 -52.79 -29.30
CA GLU A 919 -34.97 -53.54 -30.39
C GLU A 919 -35.71 -53.45 -31.73
N ASP A 920 -37.05 -53.32 -31.70
CA ASP A 920 -37.91 -53.07 -32.87
C ASP A 920 -37.87 -51.60 -33.35
N GLY A 921 -37.05 -50.72 -32.74
CA GLY A 921 -36.89 -49.33 -33.17
C GLY A 921 -38.02 -48.36 -32.76
N TRP A 922 -38.76 -48.66 -31.70
CA TRP A 922 -39.78 -47.78 -31.13
C TRP A 922 -39.18 -46.82 -30.09
N GLU A 923 -39.63 -45.56 -30.10
CA GLU A 923 -39.29 -44.57 -29.07
C GLU A 923 -40.41 -44.46 -28.02
N ILE A 924 -40.06 -44.46 -26.73
CA ILE A 924 -41.02 -44.26 -25.65
C ILE A 924 -41.18 -42.75 -25.41
N ALA A 925 -42.36 -42.20 -25.69
CA ALA A 925 -42.63 -40.77 -25.62
C ALA A 925 -42.38 -40.21 -24.19
N GLY A 926 -41.25 -39.51 -24.02
CA GLY A 926 -40.82 -38.91 -22.74
C GLY A 926 -39.64 -39.60 -22.05
N CYS A 927 -39.04 -40.65 -22.63
CA CYS A 927 -37.83 -41.29 -22.13
C CYS A 927 -36.82 -41.49 -23.27
N ASP A 928 -35.59 -40.99 -23.12
CA ASP A 928 -34.57 -41.10 -24.18
C ASP A 928 -34.01 -42.53 -24.30
N ASP A 929 -34.02 -43.31 -23.20
CA ASP A 929 -33.66 -44.73 -23.18
C ASP A 929 -34.25 -45.51 -21.98
N ILE A 930 -33.78 -46.74 -21.76
CA ILE A 930 -34.22 -47.62 -20.66
C ILE A 930 -33.84 -47.13 -19.25
N LEU A 931 -32.75 -46.37 -19.08
CA LEU A 931 -32.37 -45.80 -17.78
C LEU A 931 -33.22 -44.57 -17.45
N ASP A 932 -33.61 -43.77 -18.45
CA ASP A 932 -34.66 -42.75 -18.28
C ASP A 932 -35.99 -43.43 -17.86
N TYR A 933 -36.46 -44.44 -18.61
CA TYR A 933 -37.69 -45.18 -18.31
C TYR A 933 -37.71 -45.78 -16.89
N TRP A 934 -36.59 -46.38 -16.46
CA TRP A 934 -36.44 -46.95 -15.12
C TRP A 934 -36.28 -45.89 -14.00
N SER A 935 -35.63 -44.76 -14.25
CA SER A 935 -35.42 -43.71 -13.23
C SER A 935 -36.64 -42.82 -12.99
N HIS A 936 -37.55 -42.73 -13.98
CA HIS A 936 -38.88 -42.13 -13.84
C HIS A 936 -39.88 -43.09 -13.18
N GLY A 937 -39.75 -44.40 -13.42
CA GLY A 937 -40.55 -45.45 -12.78
C GLY A 937 -41.86 -45.79 -13.50
N GLU A 938 -41.93 -45.57 -14.80
CA GLU A 938 -43.11 -45.85 -15.63
C GLU A 938 -43.53 -47.34 -15.60
N ASP A 939 -42.56 -48.24 -15.39
CA ASP A 939 -42.77 -49.67 -15.16
C ASP A 939 -43.59 -49.98 -13.90
N ILE A 940 -43.57 -49.11 -12.88
CA ILE A 940 -44.29 -49.31 -11.62
C ILE A 940 -45.81 -49.32 -11.86
N GLY A 941 -46.28 -48.49 -12.80
CA GLY A 941 -47.69 -48.46 -13.23
C GLY A 941 -48.09 -49.70 -14.05
N ALA A 942 -47.20 -50.22 -14.88
CA ALA A 942 -47.42 -51.45 -15.66
C ALA A 942 -47.47 -52.69 -14.76
N SER A 943 -46.55 -52.78 -13.78
CA SER A 943 -46.43 -53.92 -12.88
C SER A 943 -47.67 -54.14 -12.01
N GLN A 944 -48.34 -53.06 -11.55
CA GLN A 944 -49.59 -53.17 -10.80
C GLN A 944 -50.77 -53.79 -11.59
N ARG A 945 -50.71 -53.85 -12.92
CA ARG A 945 -51.76 -54.48 -13.75
C ARG A 945 -51.60 -56.00 -13.90
N ARG A 946 -50.52 -56.60 -13.40
CA ARG A 946 -50.31 -58.06 -13.35
C ARG A 946 -50.06 -58.53 -11.91
N GLY A 947 -51.14 -58.84 -11.18
CA GLY A 947 -51.06 -59.57 -9.91
C GLY A 947 -50.56 -61.02 -10.09
N PRO A 948 -50.35 -61.79 -9.00
CA PRO A 948 -51.17 -61.77 -7.79
C PRO A 948 -50.44 -61.37 -6.49
N ARG A 949 -51.21 -61.28 -5.40
CA ARG A 949 -50.71 -61.06 -4.04
C ARG A 949 -50.10 -62.35 -3.49
N LEU A 950 -48.80 -62.33 -3.16
CA LEU A 950 -48.17 -63.31 -2.27
C LEU A 950 -47.55 -62.58 -1.08
N GLY A 951 -47.86 -63.04 0.13
CA GLY A 951 -47.29 -62.52 1.36
C GLY A 951 -46.15 -63.42 1.83
N GLY A 952 -45.02 -62.81 2.21
CA GLY A 952 -43.85 -63.50 2.73
C GLY A 952 -42.54 -62.86 2.26
N ASN A 953 -41.55 -62.82 3.16
CA ASN A 953 -40.14 -62.58 2.87
C ASN A 953 -39.79 -61.30 2.08
N GLY A 954 -39.70 -60.16 2.78
CA GLY A 954 -39.20 -58.89 2.21
C GLY A 954 -37.80 -58.97 1.56
N TRP A 955 -37.00 -59.98 1.94
CA TRP A 955 -35.66 -60.25 1.41
C TRP A 955 -35.59 -60.40 -0.12
N MET A 956 -36.64 -60.92 -0.78
CA MET A 956 -36.65 -61.04 -2.25
C MET A 956 -36.91 -59.71 -2.98
N ARG A 957 -37.41 -58.68 -2.28
CA ARG A 957 -37.81 -57.42 -2.90
C ARG A 957 -36.62 -56.53 -3.26
N ASP A 958 -35.46 -56.75 -2.62
CA ASP A 958 -34.23 -56.01 -2.89
C ASP A 958 -33.40 -56.59 -4.04
N SER A 959 -33.61 -57.85 -4.42
CA SER A 959 -32.80 -58.55 -5.43
C SER A 959 -33.14 -58.19 -6.88
N ASN A 960 -34.35 -57.70 -7.16
CA ASN A 960 -34.78 -57.35 -8.51
C ASN A 960 -34.74 -55.82 -8.73
N VAL A 961 -33.93 -55.37 -9.69
CA VAL A 961 -33.72 -53.94 -10.01
C VAL A 961 -35.01 -53.21 -10.43
N TRP A 962 -35.96 -53.92 -11.03
CA TRP A 962 -37.29 -53.40 -11.39
C TRP A 962 -38.26 -53.31 -10.20
N MET A 963 -37.94 -53.92 -9.05
CA MET A 963 -38.75 -53.81 -7.83
C MET A 963 -38.26 -52.74 -6.84
N TRP A 964 -37.14 -52.08 -7.14
CA TRP A 964 -36.56 -51.02 -6.31
C TRP A 964 -37.44 -49.76 -6.28
N SER A 965 -37.46 -49.08 -5.13
CA SER A 965 -38.12 -47.78 -4.98
C SER A 965 -37.39 -46.69 -5.77
N LEU A 966 -38.10 -45.64 -6.19
CA LEU A 966 -37.52 -44.49 -6.93
C LEU A 966 -36.29 -43.89 -6.22
N ALA A 967 -36.28 -43.86 -4.88
CA ALA A 967 -35.13 -43.42 -4.10
C ALA A 967 -33.93 -44.36 -4.27
N LYS A 968 -34.11 -45.69 -4.17
CA LYS A 968 -33.05 -46.68 -4.36
C LYS A 968 -32.54 -46.70 -5.82
N ARG A 969 -33.43 -46.55 -6.80
CA ARG A 969 -33.06 -46.45 -8.23
C ARG A 969 -32.17 -45.23 -8.50
N ARG A 970 -32.56 -44.04 -8.01
CA ARG A 970 -31.79 -42.80 -8.15
C ARG A 970 -30.45 -42.85 -7.40
N ALA A 971 -30.43 -43.43 -6.20
CA ALA A 971 -29.19 -43.63 -5.44
C ALA A 971 -28.21 -44.55 -6.18
N ALA A 972 -28.65 -45.71 -6.65
CA ALA A 972 -27.82 -46.64 -7.40
C ALA A 972 -27.34 -46.06 -8.75
N LEU A 973 -28.20 -45.31 -9.47
CA LEU A 973 -27.78 -44.62 -10.69
C LEU A 973 -26.68 -43.58 -10.42
N ALA A 974 -26.78 -42.83 -9.31
CA ALA A 974 -25.74 -41.89 -8.89
C ALA A 974 -24.44 -42.59 -8.42
N GLU A 975 -24.56 -43.75 -7.76
CA GLU A 975 -23.42 -44.63 -7.39
C GLU A 975 -22.67 -45.12 -8.63
N TRP A 976 -23.39 -45.70 -9.60
CA TRP A 976 -22.80 -46.24 -10.84
C TRP A 976 -22.17 -45.16 -11.71
N VAL A 977 -22.83 -44.01 -11.85
CA VAL A 977 -22.28 -42.85 -12.56
C VAL A 977 -21.05 -42.30 -11.84
N GLY A 978 -21.09 -42.18 -10.51
CA GLY A 978 -19.97 -41.74 -9.70
C GLY A 978 -18.75 -42.66 -9.87
N ALA A 979 -18.93 -43.96 -9.67
CA ALA A 979 -17.86 -44.96 -9.81
C ALA A 979 -17.27 -44.99 -11.25
N LEU A 980 -18.12 -44.90 -12.28
CA LEU A 980 -17.66 -44.81 -13.67
C LEU A 980 -16.84 -43.53 -13.91
N ARG A 981 -17.27 -42.38 -13.36
CA ARG A 981 -16.51 -41.12 -13.48
C ARG A 981 -15.17 -41.19 -12.74
N THR A 982 -15.12 -41.73 -11.51
CA THR A 982 -13.89 -41.89 -10.72
C THR A 982 -12.81 -42.64 -11.50
N GLY A 983 -13.13 -43.80 -12.09
CA GLY A 983 -12.15 -44.56 -12.89
C GLY A 983 -11.62 -43.77 -14.10
N ARG A 984 -12.44 -42.92 -14.72
CA ARG A 984 -12.02 -42.05 -15.83
C ARG A 984 -11.23 -40.82 -15.38
N VAL A 985 -11.43 -40.35 -14.15
CA VAL A 985 -10.57 -39.34 -13.51
C VAL A 985 -9.20 -39.93 -13.18
N GLU A 986 -9.13 -41.17 -12.71
CA GLU A 986 -7.87 -41.87 -12.47
C GLU A 986 -7.06 -42.07 -13.77
N GLU A 987 -7.71 -42.50 -14.85
CA GLU A 987 -7.12 -42.53 -16.20
C GLU A 987 -6.59 -41.16 -16.65
N LEU A 988 -7.37 -40.10 -16.44
CA LEU A 988 -7.02 -38.72 -16.81
C LEU A 988 -5.79 -38.22 -16.03
N ILE A 989 -5.74 -38.46 -14.72
CA ILE A 989 -4.63 -38.10 -13.84
C ILE A 989 -3.38 -38.91 -14.20
N ALA A 990 -3.51 -40.20 -14.51
CA ALA A 990 -2.40 -41.01 -14.99
C ALA A 990 -1.83 -40.51 -16.33
N ALA A 991 -2.69 -40.10 -17.27
CA ALA A 991 -2.27 -39.52 -18.55
C ALA A 991 -1.57 -38.15 -18.37
N GLN A 992 -2.13 -37.26 -17.54
CA GLN A 992 -1.53 -35.97 -17.19
C GLN A 992 -0.17 -36.14 -16.48
N LYS A 993 -0.03 -37.14 -15.60
CA LYS A 993 1.26 -37.48 -14.96
C LYS A 993 2.30 -37.94 -15.99
N ALA A 994 1.93 -38.83 -16.93
CA ALA A 994 2.82 -39.29 -17.99
C ALA A 994 3.25 -38.16 -18.96
N TYR A 995 2.33 -37.24 -19.26
CA TYR A 995 2.60 -35.99 -19.98
C TYR A 995 3.64 -35.13 -19.24
N TRP A 996 3.44 -34.88 -17.94
CA TRP A 996 4.35 -34.08 -17.11
C TRP A 996 5.73 -34.72 -16.92
N GLU A 997 5.80 -36.04 -16.75
CA GLU A 997 7.07 -36.77 -16.75
C GLU A 997 7.82 -36.61 -18.07
N THR A 998 7.10 -36.57 -19.19
CA THR A 998 7.70 -36.39 -20.52
C THR A 998 8.16 -34.95 -20.74
N MET A 999 7.42 -33.95 -20.26
CA MET A 999 7.88 -32.56 -20.16
C MET A 999 9.17 -32.45 -19.34
N LYS A 1000 9.23 -33.09 -18.17
CA LYS A 1000 10.42 -33.11 -17.28
C LYS A 1000 11.63 -33.77 -17.95
N LYS A 1001 11.42 -34.80 -18.78
CA LYS A 1001 12.46 -35.45 -19.60
C LYS A 1001 12.96 -34.50 -20.71
N ILE A 1002 12.07 -33.83 -21.43
CA ILE A 1002 12.41 -32.79 -22.44
C ILE A 1002 13.18 -31.64 -21.81
N GLU A 1003 12.76 -31.17 -20.64
CA GLU A 1003 13.44 -30.11 -19.90
C GLU A 1003 14.84 -30.56 -19.48
N THR A 1004 15.00 -31.77 -18.96
CA THR A 1004 16.32 -32.32 -18.57
C THR A 1004 17.30 -32.35 -19.76
N VAL A 1005 16.86 -32.79 -20.95
CA VAL A 1005 17.68 -32.77 -22.17
C VAL A 1005 18.06 -31.33 -22.60
N ARG A 1006 17.17 -30.34 -22.37
CA ARG A 1006 17.49 -28.92 -22.59
C ARG A 1006 18.46 -28.37 -21.54
N GLN A 1007 18.29 -28.72 -20.26
CA GLN A 1007 19.17 -28.32 -19.16
C GLN A 1007 20.59 -28.87 -19.36
N GLN A 1008 20.75 -30.07 -19.93
CA GLN A 1008 22.05 -30.63 -20.28
C GLN A 1008 22.81 -29.75 -21.30
N ALA A 1009 22.11 -29.27 -22.34
CA ALA A 1009 22.69 -28.36 -23.34
C ALA A 1009 23.04 -26.99 -22.75
N ASP A 1010 22.28 -26.50 -21.76
CA ASP A 1010 22.65 -25.30 -20.99
C ASP A 1010 23.94 -25.54 -20.18
N VAL A 1011 24.06 -26.67 -19.48
CA VAL A 1011 25.25 -27.03 -18.67
C VAL A 1011 26.50 -27.15 -19.54
N GLU A 1012 26.39 -27.67 -20.76
CA GLU A 1012 27.50 -27.70 -21.73
C GLU A 1012 28.02 -26.31 -22.12
N VAL A 1013 27.17 -25.28 -22.11
CA VAL A 1013 27.57 -23.88 -22.35
C VAL A 1013 28.19 -23.29 -21.08
N LEU A 1014 27.54 -23.49 -19.93
CA LEU A 1014 27.98 -22.94 -18.64
C LEU A 1014 29.35 -23.49 -18.19
N LYS A 1015 29.72 -24.71 -18.58
CA LYS A 1015 31.06 -25.29 -18.33
C LYS A 1015 32.19 -24.72 -19.20
N ARG A 1016 31.90 -23.81 -20.14
CA ARG A 1016 32.90 -23.24 -21.07
C ARG A 1016 33.19 -21.76 -20.83
N VAL A 1017 32.54 -21.14 -19.84
CA VAL A 1017 32.67 -19.71 -19.54
C VAL A 1017 33.37 -19.47 -18.22
N GLN A 1018 33.90 -18.27 -18.02
CA GLN A 1018 34.62 -17.89 -16.81
C GLN A 1018 33.69 -17.32 -15.73
N ILE A 1019 32.58 -16.69 -16.14
CA ILE A 1019 31.62 -16.02 -15.25
C ILE A 1019 30.19 -16.50 -15.53
N ILE A 1020 29.41 -16.75 -14.48
CA ILE A 1020 27.97 -17.04 -14.56
C ILE A 1020 27.24 -16.03 -13.67
N GLY A 1021 26.32 -15.23 -14.24
CA GLY A 1021 25.62 -14.15 -13.54
C GLY A 1021 24.13 -14.40 -13.35
N MET A 1022 23.69 -14.50 -12.10
CA MET A 1022 22.33 -14.89 -11.70
C MET A 1022 21.79 -14.05 -10.54
N THR A 1023 20.46 -13.91 -10.41
CA THR A 1023 19.88 -13.45 -9.13
C THR A 1023 19.82 -14.62 -8.15
N THR A 1024 19.72 -14.37 -6.85
CA THR A 1024 19.59 -15.44 -5.82
C THR A 1024 18.45 -16.42 -6.14
N THR A 1025 17.26 -15.89 -6.41
CA THR A 1025 16.08 -16.63 -6.87
C THR A 1025 16.29 -17.31 -8.22
N GLY A 1026 17.17 -16.77 -9.07
CA GLY A 1026 17.62 -17.39 -10.32
C GLY A 1026 18.46 -18.64 -10.08
N VAL A 1027 19.43 -18.58 -9.17
CA VAL A 1027 20.27 -19.73 -8.76
C VAL A 1027 19.38 -20.84 -8.20
N ALA A 1028 18.47 -20.50 -7.29
CA ALA A 1028 17.50 -21.45 -6.73
C ALA A 1028 16.65 -22.15 -7.83
N LYS A 1029 16.18 -21.41 -8.84
CA LYS A 1029 15.48 -21.99 -10.02
C LYS A 1029 16.37 -22.89 -10.91
N ASN A 1030 17.69 -22.77 -10.83
CA ASN A 1030 18.64 -23.50 -11.70
C ASN A 1030 19.58 -24.41 -10.91
N GLN A 1031 19.25 -24.79 -9.67
CA GLN A 1031 20.04 -25.64 -8.77
C GLN A 1031 20.76 -26.80 -9.48
N LYS A 1032 20.04 -27.60 -10.27
CA LYS A 1032 20.60 -28.74 -11.03
C LYS A 1032 21.71 -28.34 -12.00
N LYS A 1033 21.60 -27.18 -12.66
CA LYS A 1033 22.64 -26.67 -13.57
C LYS A 1033 23.86 -26.23 -12.78
N ILE A 1034 23.67 -25.50 -11.67
CA ILE A 1034 24.77 -25.00 -10.84
C ILE A 1034 25.50 -26.15 -10.13
N ALA A 1035 24.80 -27.13 -9.57
CA ALA A 1035 25.39 -28.35 -9.03
C ALA A 1035 26.13 -29.17 -10.11
N ALA A 1036 25.60 -29.25 -11.34
CA ALA A 1036 26.28 -29.93 -12.43
C ALA A 1036 27.51 -29.17 -12.97
N VAL A 1037 27.53 -27.84 -12.85
CA VAL A 1037 28.65 -26.95 -13.23
C VAL A 1037 29.74 -26.90 -12.15
N ALA A 1038 29.37 -26.99 -10.88
CA ALA A 1038 30.26 -27.00 -9.71
C ALA A 1038 31.20 -25.78 -9.61
N PRO A 1039 30.68 -24.53 -9.56
CA PRO A 1039 31.50 -23.33 -9.47
C PRO A 1039 32.31 -23.29 -8.14
N PRO A 1040 33.65 -23.17 -8.18
CA PRO A 1040 34.49 -23.15 -6.98
C PRO A 1040 34.43 -21.83 -6.20
N VAL A 1041 33.90 -20.75 -6.77
CA VAL A 1041 33.80 -19.43 -6.14
C VAL A 1041 32.41 -18.85 -6.33
N VAL A 1042 31.82 -18.34 -5.24
CA VAL A 1042 30.56 -17.59 -5.24
C VAL A 1042 30.84 -16.17 -4.75
N ILE A 1043 30.42 -15.16 -5.53
CA ILE A 1043 30.50 -13.74 -5.17
C ILE A 1043 29.07 -13.20 -5.08
N CYS A 1044 28.70 -12.68 -3.91
CA CYS A 1044 27.39 -12.09 -3.65
C CYS A 1044 27.54 -10.56 -3.51
N GLU A 1045 26.97 -9.79 -4.43
CA GLU A 1045 26.78 -8.33 -4.27
C GLU A 1045 25.39 -8.04 -3.68
N GLU A 1046 25.22 -6.87 -3.07
CA GLU A 1046 24.02 -6.50 -2.30
C GLU A 1046 23.79 -7.45 -1.10
N ALA A 1047 24.84 -8.07 -0.56
CA ALA A 1047 24.73 -9.17 0.41
C ALA A 1047 24.03 -8.82 1.74
N GLY A 1048 23.87 -7.53 2.05
CA GLY A 1048 23.06 -7.04 3.18
C GLY A 1048 21.54 -7.10 2.93
N GLU A 1049 21.11 -7.01 1.67
CA GLU A 1049 19.72 -7.08 1.21
C GLU A 1049 19.30 -8.51 0.78
N VAL A 1050 20.20 -9.49 0.92
CA VAL A 1050 19.93 -10.90 0.63
C VAL A 1050 19.51 -11.66 1.89
N LEU A 1051 18.31 -12.25 1.86
CA LEU A 1051 17.84 -13.19 2.90
C LEU A 1051 18.78 -14.39 2.99
N GLU A 1052 19.11 -14.81 4.22
CA GLU A 1052 20.02 -15.92 4.47
C GLU A 1052 19.55 -17.23 3.78
N ALA A 1053 18.26 -17.53 3.88
CA ALA A 1053 17.59 -18.63 3.16
C ALA A 1053 17.88 -18.66 1.65
N GLN A 1054 17.97 -17.49 1.01
CA GLN A 1054 18.23 -17.37 -0.43
C GLN A 1054 19.71 -17.58 -0.76
N LEU A 1055 20.61 -17.15 0.12
CA LEU A 1055 22.05 -17.31 -0.05
C LEU A 1055 22.50 -18.75 0.23
N MET A 1056 21.87 -19.43 1.19
CA MET A 1056 22.01 -20.89 1.39
C MET A 1056 21.68 -21.65 0.10
N ALA A 1057 20.58 -21.27 -0.57
CA ALA A 1057 20.19 -21.82 -1.87
C ALA A 1057 21.12 -21.41 -3.04
N CYS A 1058 22.19 -20.63 -2.79
CA CYS A 1058 23.24 -20.33 -3.76
C CYS A 1058 24.55 -21.10 -3.52
N LEU A 1059 24.68 -21.80 -2.38
CA LEU A 1059 25.87 -22.58 -2.05
C LEU A 1059 25.78 -23.99 -2.64
N SER A 1060 26.92 -24.52 -3.09
CA SER A 1060 27.05 -25.93 -3.51
C SER A 1060 28.22 -26.59 -2.77
N PRO A 1061 28.22 -27.93 -2.58
CA PRO A 1061 29.32 -28.65 -1.94
C PRO A 1061 30.69 -28.50 -2.63
N SER A 1062 30.73 -27.96 -3.85
CA SER A 1062 31.97 -27.70 -4.60
C SER A 1062 32.52 -26.28 -4.44
N CYS A 1063 31.82 -25.41 -3.73
CA CYS A 1063 32.25 -24.04 -3.46
C CYS A 1063 33.40 -24.02 -2.45
N GLN A 1064 34.51 -23.39 -2.82
CA GLN A 1064 35.76 -23.31 -2.05
C GLN A 1064 36.05 -21.88 -1.54
N GLN A 1065 35.36 -20.88 -2.09
CA GLN A 1065 35.36 -19.51 -1.58
C GLN A 1065 34.00 -18.82 -1.74
N LEU A 1066 33.56 -18.11 -0.70
CA LEU A 1066 32.40 -17.24 -0.67
C LEU A 1066 32.84 -15.80 -0.37
N VAL A 1067 32.53 -14.86 -1.26
CA VAL A 1067 32.79 -13.42 -1.05
C VAL A 1067 31.45 -12.68 -0.96
N LEU A 1068 31.21 -12.01 0.16
CA LEU A 1068 30.01 -11.22 0.42
C LEU A 1068 30.36 -9.73 0.41
N ILE A 1069 29.75 -8.98 -0.49
CA ILE A 1069 29.99 -7.55 -0.69
C ILE A 1069 28.66 -6.82 -0.44
N GLY A 1070 28.60 -6.01 0.61
CA GLY A 1070 27.34 -5.44 1.07
C GLY A 1070 27.49 -4.34 2.10
N ASP A 1071 26.40 -4.03 2.80
CA ASP A 1071 26.41 -3.10 3.92
C ASP A 1071 25.27 -3.41 4.88
N HIS A 1072 25.59 -3.80 6.11
CA HIS A 1072 24.60 -4.18 7.13
C HIS A 1072 23.94 -2.96 7.80
N LYS A 1073 24.34 -1.74 7.44
CA LYS A 1073 23.80 -0.47 7.95
C LYS A 1073 22.92 0.26 6.93
N GLN A 1074 22.58 -0.39 5.83
CA GLN A 1074 21.61 0.10 4.83
C GLN A 1074 20.29 -0.69 4.98
N LEU A 1075 19.59 -0.96 3.88
CA LEU A 1075 18.34 -1.73 3.93
C LEU A 1075 18.63 -3.19 4.28
N ARG A 1076 17.73 -3.78 5.08
CA ARG A 1076 17.64 -5.22 5.28
C ARG A 1076 16.87 -5.88 4.13
N PRO A 1077 16.96 -7.22 3.95
CA PRO A 1077 16.17 -7.94 2.97
C PRO A 1077 14.67 -7.79 3.26
N HIS A 1078 13.87 -7.56 2.21
CA HIS A 1078 12.43 -7.41 2.35
C HIS A 1078 11.72 -8.74 2.65
N ILE A 1079 10.96 -8.78 3.76
CA ILE A 1079 10.05 -9.88 4.13
C ILE A 1079 8.58 -9.43 4.01
N ALA A 1080 7.64 -10.36 3.89
CA ALA A 1080 6.20 -10.07 3.74
C ALA A 1080 5.47 -9.89 5.08
N ASP A 1081 5.80 -10.68 6.11
CA ASP A 1081 5.25 -10.55 7.45
C ASP A 1081 6.19 -9.79 8.40
N TYR A 1082 5.76 -8.60 8.82
CA TYR A 1082 6.45 -7.78 9.80
C TYR A 1082 6.64 -8.49 11.16
N ASN A 1083 5.80 -9.47 11.50
CA ASN A 1083 5.95 -10.24 12.75
C ASN A 1083 7.16 -11.18 12.75
N LEU A 1084 7.85 -11.37 11.61
CA LEU A 1084 9.11 -12.11 11.50
C LEU A 1084 10.35 -11.18 11.47
N SER A 1085 10.16 -9.85 11.47
CA SER A 1085 11.24 -8.83 11.45
C SER A 1085 11.82 -8.57 12.84
N VAL A 1086 13.13 -8.34 12.90
CA VAL A 1086 13.85 -7.89 14.11
C VAL A 1086 13.35 -6.53 14.65
N GLU A 1087 12.61 -5.75 13.85
CA GLU A 1087 11.96 -4.50 14.26
C GLU A 1087 10.64 -4.74 15.03
N SER A 1088 10.00 -5.90 14.84
CA SER A 1088 8.83 -6.32 15.61
C SER A 1088 9.23 -6.82 17.00
N ALA A 1089 8.44 -6.45 18.02
CA ALA A 1089 8.65 -6.92 19.39
C ALA A 1089 8.53 -8.46 19.53
N ILE A 1090 7.79 -9.12 18.64
CA ILE A 1090 7.71 -10.58 18.53
C ILE A 1090 8.81 -11.09 17.58
N GLY A 1091 8.97 -10.43 16.43
CA GLY A 1091 9.87 -10.86 15.36
C GLY A 1091 11.35 -10.81 15.71
N LYS A 1092 11.75 -10.11 16.79
CA LYS A 1092 13.10 -10.21 17.37
C LYS A 1092 13.61 -11.63 17.57
N ARG A 1093 12.75 -12.60 17.94
CA ARG A 1093 13.16 -14.01 18.09
C ARG A 1093 13.37 -14.72 16.74
N PHE A 1094 12.74 -14.22 15.68
CA PHE A 1094 12.74 -14.82 14.35
C PHE A 1094 13.80 -14.20 13.43
N ALA A 1095 14.03 -12.89 13.53
CA ALA A 1095 15.11 -12.16 12.85
C ALA A 1095 15.30 -12.62 11.39
N LEU A 1096 14.20 -12.80 10.65
CA LEU A 1096 14.23 -13.35 9.30
C LEU A 1096 14.86 -12.38 8.30
N ASP A 1097 14.72 -11.08 8.59
CA ASP A 1097 15.33 -9.96 7.89
C ASP A 1097 16.79 -9.68 8.31
N VAL A 1098 17.39 -10.48 9.21
CA VAL A 1098 18.86 -10.43 9.41
C VAL A 1098 19.50 -11.23 8.29
N SER A 1099 20.29 -10.55 7.44
CA SER A 1099 21.03 -11.20 6.36
C SER A 1099 22.23 -11.99 6.91
N LEU A 1100 22.69 -12.99 6.15
CA LEU A 1100 23.93 -13.71 6.47
C LEU A 1100 25.11 -12.74 6.60
N PHE A 1101 25.13 -11.69 5.78
CA PHE A 1101 26.14 -10.64 5.87
C PHE A 1101 26.10 -9.92 7.22
N GLU A 1102 24.92 -9.46 7.66
CA GLU A 1102 24.74 -8.84 8.99
C GLU A 1102 25.12 -9.82 10.12
N ARG A 1103 24.74 -11.10 10.01
CA ARG A 1103 25.06 -12.14 11.00
C ARG A 1103 26.56 -12.43 11.11
N LEU A 1104 27.31 -12.43 10.01
CA LEU A 1104 28.74 -12.72 9.99
C LEU A 1104 29.61 -11.52 10.41
N VAL A 1105 29.18 -10.28 10.14
CA VAL A 1105 29.90 -9.06 10.58
C VAL A 1105 29.54 -8.58 11.98
N ALA A 1106 28.46 -9.12 12.58
CA ALA A 1106 28.09 -8.82 13.96
C ALA A 1106 29.20 -9.25 14.94
N PRO A 1107 29.51 -8.47 16.01
CA PRO A 1107 30.59 -8.80 16.96
C PRO A 1107 30.48 -10.19 17.61
N ALA A 1108 29.27 -10.75 17.71
CA ALA A 1108 29.00 -12.08 18.24
C ALA A 1108 29.49 -13.24 17.34
N SER A 1109 29.86 -12.99 16.07
CA SER A 1109 30.44 -14.03 15.20
C SER A 1109 31.90 -14.33 15.54
N GLY A 1110 32.63 -13.36 16.09
CA GLY A 1110 34.08 -13.42 16.27
C GLY A 1110 34.90 -13.43 14.97
N LEU A 1111 34.27 -13.26 13.80
CA LEU A 1111 34.90 -13.37 12.47
C LEU A 1111 35.42 -12.01 11.96
N PRO A 1112 36.48 -12.01 11.12
CA PRO A 1112 36.98 -10.79 10.49
C PRO A 1112 36.09 -10.33 9.34
N PHE A 1113 35.95 -9.01 9.20
CA PHE A 1113 35.41 -8.34 8.01
C PHE A 1113 36.26 -7.11 7.69
N TRP A 1114 36.15 -6.59 6.47
CA TRP A 1114 36.92 -5.42 6.01
C TRP A 1114 35.96 -4.33 5.55
N MET A 1115 36.08 -3.14 6.14
CA MET A 1115 35.27 -1.98 5.79
C MET A 1115 36.04 -1.03 4.86
N LEU A 1116 35.44 -0.66 3.74
CA LEU A 1116 35.89 0.42 2.87
C LEU A 1116 35.48 1.75 3.49
N THR A 1117 36.47 2.55 3.94
CA THR A 1117 36.22 3.73 4.80
C THR A 1117 36.07 5.04 4.03
N GLU A 1118 36.67 5.20 2.86
CA GLU A 1118 36.56 6.44 2.08
C GLU A 1118 35.37 6.40 1.10
N GLN A 1119 34.93 7.57 0.61
CA GLN A 1119 33.79 7.67 -0.31
C GLN A 1119 34.02 8.72 -1.40
N HIS A 1120 33.70 8.37 -2.65
CA HIS A 1120 33.93 9.21 -3.84
C HIS A 1120 32.64 9.75 -4.49
N ARG A 1121 31.49 9.75 -3.79
CA ARG A 1121 30.18 10.06 -4.40
C ARG A 1121 29.54 11.35 -3.87
N MET A 1122 29.52 11.53 -2.57
CA MET A 1122 28.69 12.51 -1.87
C MET A 1122 29.48 13.76 -1.52
N ARG A 1123 28.82 14.93 -1.55
CA ARG A 1123 29.39 16.17 -0.99
C ARG A 1123 29.52 16.06 0.53
N LEU A 1124 30.48 16.79 1.10
CA LEU A 1124 30.81 16.76 2.53
C LEU A 1124 29.61 17.02 3.44
N GLN A 1125 28.71 17.93 3.07
CA GLN A 1125 27.53 18.27 3.87
C GLN A 1125 26.52 17.11 3.95
N ILE A 1126 26.57 16.16 3.00
CA ILE A 1126 25.73 14.95 2.97
C ILE A 1126 26.44 13.82 3.73
N SER A 1127 27.72 13.57 3.43
CA SER A 1127 28.50 12.51 4.09
C SER A 1127 28.71 12.77 5.57
N GLN A 1128 28.81 14.03 6.01
CA GLN A 1128 28.89 14.40 7.43
C GLN A 1128 27.67 13.92 8.23
N LEU A 1129 26.45 13.98 7.68
CA LEU A 1129 25.25 13.48 8.34
C LEU A 1129 25.32 11.95 8.51
N ILE A 1130 25.76 11.24 7.48
CA ILE A 1130 25.93 9.79 7.46
C ILE A 1130 27.04 9.34 8.42
N ARG A 1131 28.14 10.10 8.49
CA ARG A 1131 29.26 9.90 9.44
C ARG A 1131 28.80 10.07 10.89
N MET A 1132 28.00 11.10 11.17
CA MET A 1132 27.50 11.39 12.53
C MET A 1132 26.47 10.37 13.04
N LEU A 1133 25.71 9.73 12.14
CA LEU A 1133 24.61 8.83 12.52
C LEU A 1133 24.97 7.34 12.47
N PHE A 1134 25.77 6.91 11.49
CA PHE A 1134 25.90 5.48 11.16
C PHE A 1134 27.34 4.98 10.98
N TYR A 1135 28.25 5.80 10.43
CA TYR A 1135 29.61 5.37 10.05
C TYR A 1135 30.70 6.37 10.51
N PRO A 1136 31.08 6.39 11.81
CA PRO A 1136 31.99 7.41 12.35
C PRO A 1136 33.41 7.39 11.75
N GLU A 1137 33.87 6.24 11.23
CA GLU A 1137 35.22 6.07 10.67
C GLU A 1137 35.37 6.58 9.21
N VAL A 1138 34.26 6.94 8.56
CA VAL A 1138 34.23 7.21 7.12
C VAL A 1138 34.92 8.52 6.75
N ARG A 1139 35.55 8.56 5.58
CA ARG A 1139 36.33 9.69 5.03
C ARG A 1139 35.80 10.13 3.68
N ASP A 1140 36.09 11.37 3.31
CA ASP A 1140 35.67 11.97 2.04
C ASP A 1140 36.85 12.01 1.07
N ALA A 1141 36.70 11.38 -0.10
CA ALA A 1141 37.75 11.37 -1.11
C ALA A 1141 37.95 12.77 -1.69
N ARG A 1142 39.18 13.07 -2.14
CA ARG A 1142 39.58 14.41 -2.57
C ARG A 1142 38.67 14.99 -3.66
N GLU A 1143 38.21 14.17 -4.60
CA GLU A 1143 37.37 14.60 -5.72
C GLU A 1143 36.05 15.21 -5.23
N THR A 1144 35.52 14.73 -4.11
CA THR A 1144 34.27 15.23 -3.50
C THR A 1144 34.43 16.61 -2.85
N MET A 1145 35.66 17.02 -2.54
CA MET A 1145 36.02 18.39 -2.11
C MET A 1145 35.99 19.39 -3.27
N GLU A 1146 36.22 18.91 -4.50
CA GLU A 1146 36.48 19.74 -5.68
C GLU A 1146 35.26 19.87 -6.61
N TYR A 1147 34.10 19.33 -6.21
CA TYR A 1147 32.85 19.45 -6.95
C TYR A 1147 32.40 20.92 -7.12
N PRO A 1148 31.93 21.33 -8.31
CA PRO A 1148 31.50 22.71 -8.56
C PRO A 1148 30.25 23.08 -7.73
N PRO A 1149 30.05 24.36 -7.38
CA PRO A 1149 28.82 24.81 -6.72
C PRO A 1149 27.56 24.49 -7.54
N LEU A 1150 26.44 24.22 -6.87
CA LEU A 1150 25.15 24.00 -7.54
C LEU A 1150 24.63 25.31 -8.18
N LEU A 1151 23.98 25.18 -9.34
CA LEU A 1151 23.41 26.31 -10.07
C LEU A 1151 22.10 26.76 -9.43
N GLY A 1152 21.98 28.05 -9.14
CA GLY A 1152 20.76 28.70 -8.67
C GLY A 1152 20.37 28.43 -7.21
N VAL A 1153 21.15 27.70 -6.42
CA VAL A 1153 20.93 27.53 -4.97
C VAL A 1153 22.18 27.91 -4.17
N ASP A 1154 22.00 28.41 -2.95
CA ASP A 1154 23.10 28.92 -2.11
C ASP A 1154 23.83 27.82 -1.32
N LYS A 1155 23.22 26.63 -1.20
CA LYS A 1155 23.71 25.51 -0.37
C LYS A 1155 23.48 24.17 -1.05
N ASP A 1156 24.41 23.25 -0.81
CA ASP A 1156 24.35 21.86 -1.28
C ASP A 1156 23.30 21.00 -0.55
N VAL A 1157 22.86 21.42 0.65
CA VAL A 1157 21.84 20.74 1.46
C VAL A 1157 20.89 21.80 2.04
N LEU A 1158 19.59 21.58 1.89
CA LEU A 1158 18.51 22.44 2.37
C LEU A 1158 17.42 21.57 3.03
N PHE A 1159 16.99 21.94 4.23
CA PHE A 1159 15.83 21.34 4.89
C PHE A 1159 14.67 22.33 4.89
N VAL A 1160 13.63 22.04 4.12
CA VAL A 1160 12.46 22.91 3.96
C VAL A 1160 11.40 22.50 4.97
N ASN A 1161 11.28 23.25 6.07
CA ASN A 1161 10.24 23.03 7.06
C ASN A 1161 8.92 23.70 6.63
N HIS A 1162 7.78 23.00 6.79
CA HIS A 1162 6.44 23.54 6.61
C HIS A 1162 5.44 22.89 7.57
N ASN A 1163 4.40 23.64 7.93
CA ASN A 1163 3.31 23.17 8.80
C ASN A 1163 2.03 22.85 8.02
N HIS A 1164 2.10 22.73 6.68
CA HIS A 1164 0.97 22.29 5.85
C HIS A 1164 0.70 20.80 6.10
N PRO A 1165 -0.54 20.42 6.49
CA PRO A 1165 -0.88 19.04 6.83
C PRO A 1165 -1.00 18.16 5.57
N GLU A 1166 -0.89 16.85 5.78
CA GLU A 1166 -1.16 15.83 4.76
C GLU A 1166 -2.63 15.83 4.29
N ASP A 1167 -2.82 15.43 3.03
CA ASP A 1167 -4.14 15.31 2.42
C ASP A 1167 -4.91 14.15 3.07
N GLY A 1168 -6.22 14.30 3.23
CA GLY A 1168 -7.07 13.21 3.72
C GLY A 1168 -6.98 12.92 5.23
N ALA A 1169 -6.22 13.71 6.00
CA ALA A 1169 -6.27 13.77 7.47
C ALA A 1169 -7.70 13.99 8.02
N SER A 1170 -8.63 14.44 7.16
CA SER A 1170 -10.06 14.17 7.30
C SER A 1170 -10.64 13.45 6.06
N ALA A 1171 -11.08 12.21 6.28
CA ALA A 1171 -12.08 11.48 5.48
C ALA A 1171 -11.76 11.06 4.02
N VAL A 1172 -10.74 10.21 3.80
CA VAL A 1172 -10.64 9.36 2.59
C VAL A 1172 -10.55 7.86 2.92
N LEU A 1173 -11.70 7.23 3.19
CA LEU A 1173 -11.84 5.77 3.16
C LEU A 1173 -11.64 5.25 1.72
N GLY A 1174 -10.59 4.47 1.47
CA GLY A 1174 -10.28 3.88 0.16
C GLY A 1174 -9.04 4.42 -0.55
N ALA A 1175 -8.31 5.36 0.06
CA ALA A 1175 -6.85 5.42 -0.12
C ALA A 1175 -6.21 4.21 0.58
N SER A 1176 -4.94 3.89 0.31
CA SER A 1176 -4.27 2.85 1.10
C SER A 1176 -4.01 3.39 2.50
N ALA A 1177 -4.54 2.74 3.54
CA ALA A 1177 -4.37 3.12 4.96
C ALA A 1177 -2.93 2.96 5.52
N ARG A 1178 -1.92 3.00 4.65
CA ARG A 1178 -0.47 3.02 4.93
C ARG A 1178 0.27 3.91 3.91
N SER A 1179 -0.40 4.87 3.26
CA SER A 1179 0.20 5.78 2.29
C SER A 1179 -0.49 7.14 2.31
N HIS A 1180 0.33 8.17 2.41
CA HIS A 1180 -0.08 9.56 2.62
C HIS A 1180 0.26 10.39 1.35
N SER A 1181 -0.21 11.63 1.29
CA SER A 1181 0.14 12.63 0.27
C SER A 1181 0.02 14.03 0.88
N ASN A 1182 0.58 15.04 0.22
CA ASN A 1182 0.48 16.43 0.63
C ASN A 1182 0.53 17.35 -0.60
N GLU A 1183 -0.60 17.91 -1.02
CA GLU A 1183 -0.69 18.78 -2.20
C GLU A 1183 0.25 20.00 -2.11
N TYR A 1184 0.56 20.49 -0.91
CA TYR A 1184 1.51 21.60 -0.72
C TYR A 1184 2.95 21.18 -1.04
N GLU A 1185 3.40 20.02 -0.55
CA GLU A 1185 4.71 19.46 -0.89
C GLU A 1185 4.83 19.21 -2.40
N VAL A 1186 3.80 18.63 -3.03
CA VAL A 1186 3.78 18.39 -4.48
C VAL A 1186 3.88 19.71 -5.25
N ALA A 1187 3.11 20.73 -4.86
CA ALA A 1187 3.18 22.05 -5.48
C ALA A 1187 4.56 22.71 -5.30
N TYR A 1188 5.16 22.58 -4.11
CA TYR A 1188 6.49 23.11 -3.81
C TYR A 1188 7.58 22.39 -4.63
N ILE A 1189 7.58 21.05 -4.65
CA ILE A 1189 8.55 20.22 -5.39
C ILE A 1189 8.42 20.48 -6.90
N VAL A 1190 7.22 20.61 -7.44
CA VAL A 1190 7.01 20.95 -8.86
C VAL A 1190 7.49 22.37 -9.19
N ALA A 1191 7.36 23.33 -8.26
CA ALA A 1191 7.92 24.66 -8.44
C ALA A 1191 9.46 24.65 -8.39
N ALA A 1192 10.05 23.95 -7.42
CA ALA A 1192 11.50 23.79 -7.28
C ALA A 1192 12.12 23.07 -8.48
N LEU A 1193 11.49 21.99 -8.97
CA LEU A 1193 11.92 21.28 -10.18
C LEU A 1193 11.92 22.19 -11.40
N ARG A 1194 10.86 22.98 -11.62
CA ARG A 1194 10.81 23.96 -12.72
C ARG A 1194 11.91 25.01 -12.61
N TYR A 1195 12.19 25.49 -11.39
CA TYR A 1195 13.26 26.44 -11.13
C TYR A 1195 14.65 25.85 -11.44
N LEU A 1196 14.94 24.61 -11.00
CA LEU A 1196 16.19 23.92 -11.29
C LEU A 1196 16.38 23.66 -12.79
N LEU A 1197 15.36 23.17 -13.49
CA LEU A 1197 15.42 22.97 -14.95
C LEU A 1197 15.68 24.30 -15.70
N GLN A 1198 15.25 25.44 -15.16
CA GLN A 1198 15.59 26.77 -15.71
C GLN A 1198 17.04 27.21 -15.46
N GLN A 1199 17.76 26.58 -14.52
CA GLN A 1199 19.20 26.81 -14.31
C GLN A 1199 20.10 26.01 -15.26
N GLY A 1200 19.52 25.10 -16.06
CA GLY A 1200 20.25 24.27 -17.03
C GLY A 1200 20.49 22.81 -16.62
N TYR A 1201 19.95 22.35 -15.48
CA TYR A 1201 19.92 20.91 -15.16
C TYR A 1201 19.01 20.15 -16.15
N HIS A 1202 19.37 18.91 -16.49
CA HIS A 1202 18.52 18.01 -17.26
C HIS A 1202 17.65 17.14 -16.35
N THR A 1203 16.56 16.59 -16.90
CA THR A 1203 15.67 15.66 -16.17
C THR A 1203 16.32 14.32 -15.82
N SER A 1204 17.49 14.01 -16.39
CA SER A 1204 18.36 12.90 -16.01
C SER A 1204 19.09 13.11 -14.68
N ASP A 1205 19.26 14.37 -14.28
CA ASP A 1205 20.21 14.77 -13.24
C ASP A 1205 19.51 14.92 -11.87
N ILE A 1206 18.17 14.80 -11.87
CA ILE A 1206 17.29 15.07 -10.73
C ILE A 1206 16.44 13.83 -10.44
N ALA A 1207 16.62 13.23 -9.27
CA ALA A 1207 15.75 12.19 -8.73
C ALA A 1207 14.87 12.77 -7.62
N ILE A 1208 13.58 12.39 -7.62
CA ILE A 1208 12.63 12.70 -6.54
C ILE A 1208 12.34 11.39 -5.81
N LEU A 1209 12.51 11.40 -4.49
CA LEU A 1209 12.27 10.25 -3.62
C LEU A 1209 11.12 10.57 -2.67
N THR A 1210 10.18 9.64 -2.51
CA THR A 1210 9.11 9.70 -1.51
C THR A 1210 8.83 8.30 -0.96
N PRO A 1211 8.60 8.14 0.35
CA PRO A 1211 8.22 6.85 0.94
C PRO A 1211 6.76 6.46 0.64
N TYR A 1212 5.93 7.40 0.16
CA TYR A 1212 4.51 7.19 -0.03
C TYR A 1212 4.12 7.16 -1.50
N VAL A 1213 3.53 6.03 -1.94
CA VAL A 1213 3.01 5.86 -3.31
C VAL A 1213 1.90 6.87 -3.63
N GLY A 1214 1.13 7.30 -2.63
CA GLY A 1214 0.13 8.36 -2.75
C GLY A 1214 0.71 9.74 -3.06
N GLN A 1215 1.95 10.01 -2.68
CA GLN A 1215 2.68 11.25 -2.98
C GLN A 1215 3.39 11.19 -4.36
N LEU A 1216 3.33 10.03 -5.04
CA LEU A 1216 3.88 9.78 -6.38
C LEU A 1216 2.78 9.71 -7.47
N MET A 1217 1.49 9.61 -7.07
CA MET A 1217 0.34 9.34 -7.95
C MET A 1217 -0.50 10.57 -8.30
#